data_AF-A0AAU0MS34-F1
#
_entry.id   AF-A0AAU0MS34-F1
#
_cell.length_a   1.000
_cell.length_b   1.000
_cell.length_c   1.000
_cell.angle_alpha   90.00
_cell.angle_beta   90.00
_cell.angle_gamma   90.00
#
_symmetry.space_group_name_H-M   'P 1'
#
loop_
_entity.id
_entity.type
_entity.pdbx_description
1 polymer ?
#
loop_
_entity_poly.entity_id
_entity_poly.type
_entity_poly.pdbx_seq_one_letter_code
_entity_poly.pdbx_strand_id
1 'polypeptide(L)'
;MSDQLRPNPFATVKATDFSDQEILDYWVDLEVKGESLLALLQPREVMPVFLLGGKGSGKTHILRFSSTRVQSKKYLSLRETIANRKTASVYIAAEGINPERFKAKGQPEEAWSAIFAMYFELWLAINLLHLINDAFSETEQISGILVEELSALFRLDFETAPSSLAELIRELETFRKSVDHEVENAPISRDLSNVVIPFSAGDLVFGFPRVFAKHISELEHTLFSYLIDEAENFSAEQQKFINTLIRYRKGKASIKVGARLYGIKTFDTTGEEPIKYSAEFESIYLDQVLRANQREYHKLAHKILTKRLQGFGHDPKMDIDAFFEVIDQSDHWKNTSVELVQRRDLQGSQRPYFKALGTTLSSFENIGVPLAQEIIQSLTLQEHPYLEKSGVFMLYKRWPKDVNSLLPLANEIGEANIALANGGKRVDHPFKTILNHYGNDILAQLYRDCQRRVPYAGLENIINMSQGIPRNFLSIMKNIYRRSAFVGEKPFDLGRITIQSQSDGIRDGADWFWEDAQPGKNGDDVRKAVEAIALLFRTIRYSDSPSECSLCAFSVKLADLTENARDVLKAAENWSYLIRVPTGQKNRNNESIDAKYQLSAMLAPRWDLSTSRRGTIEINTKLANAIFDPEQRKELPSLFRDRVSKMTISKRKLVSPDQADLF
;
A
#
# COMPACT_ATOMS: atom_id res chain seq x y z
N MET A 1 -0.71 -26.29 33.73
CA MET A 1 -0.90 -26.39 32.27
C MET A 1 -0.15 -25.22 31.67
N SER A 2 0.85 -25.47 30.82
CA SER A 2 1.65 -24.41 30.20
C SER A 2 0.72 -23.48 29.42
N ASP A 3 0.74 -22.19 29.75
CA ASP A 3 0.10 -21.11 29.00
C ASP A 3 0.84 -21.01 27.65
N GLN A 4 0.60 -21.97 26.75
CA GLN A 4 1.08 -21.88 25.38
C GLN A 4 0.30 -20.74 24.73
N LEU A 5 0.95 -19.59 24.60
CA LEU A 5 0.48 -18.48 23.80
C LEU A 5 -0.05 -19.02 22.47
N ARG A 6 -1.35 -18.77 22.22
CA ARG A 6 -1.97 -19.16 20.95
C ARG A 6 -1.14 -18.59 19.79
N PRO A 7 -0.97 -19.34 18.70
CA PRO A 7 -0.24 -18.85 17.55
C PRO A 7 -0.90 -17.57 17.03
N ASN A 8 -0.10 -16.58 16.63
CA ASN A 8 -0.58 -15.29 16.18
C ASN A 8 -1.45 -15.46 14.90
N PRO A 9 -2.74 -15.10 14.93
CA PRO A 9 -3.65 -15.27 13.79
C PRO A 9 -3.26 -14.49 12.52
N PHE A 10 -2.34 -13.53 12.66
CA PHE A 10 -1.89 -12.63 11.61
C PHE A 10 -0.44 -12.87 11.19
N ALA A 11 0.18 -13.98 11.61
CA ALA A 11 1.59 -14.27 11.34
C ALA A 11 1.91 -14.30 9.83
N THR A 12 1.04 -14.94 9.04
CA THR A 12 1.17 -15.07 7.58
C THR A 12 0.40 -13.98 6.87
N VAL A 13 1.12 -13.13 6.14
CA VAL A 13 0.56 -11.92 5.51
C VAL A 13 0.59 -11.96 3.99
N LYS A 14 1.33 -12.89 3.38
CA LYS A 14 1.47 -13.00 1.93
C LYS A 14 0.58 -14.11 1.39
N ALA A 15 -0.14 -13.81 0.31
CA ALA A 15 -0.96 -14.79 -0.37
C ALA A 15 -0.16 -15.86 -1.13
N THR A 16 1.12 -15.62 -1.42
CA THR A 16 2.04 -16.62 -2.00
C THR A 16 2.26 -17.80 -1.07
N ASP A 17 2.21 -17.56 0.24
CA ASP A 17 2.59 -18.54 1.26
C ASP A 17 1.39 -19.42 1.69
N PHE A 18 0.18 -19.11 1.19
CA PHE A 18 -1.03 -19.88 1.50
C PHE A 18 -1.14 -21.14 0.65
N SER A 19 -1.65 -22.22 1.23
CA SER A 19 -2.21 -23.35 0.49
C SER A 19 -3.47 -22.93 -0.29
N ASP A 20 -3.89 -23.74 -1.26
CA ASP A 20 -5.12 -23.48 -2.02
C ASP A 20 -6.36 -23.43 -1.12
N GLN A 21 -6.38 -24.26 -0.05
CA GLN A 21 -7.45 -24.24 0.94
C GLN A 21 -7.44 -22.94 1.74
N GLU A 22 -6.27 -22.47 2.18
CA GLU A 22 -6.17 -21.19 2.91
C GLU A 22 -6.55 -19.98 2.04
N ILE A 23 -6.23 -19.99 0.73
CA ILE A 23 -6.71 -18.96 -0.20
C ILE A 23 -8.23 -18.92 -0.18
N LEU A 24 -8.89 -20.08 -0.18
CA LEU A 24 -10.33 -20.20 -0.12
C LEU A 24 -10.91 -19.72 1.21
N ASP A 25 -10.37 -20.23 2.31
CA ASP A 25 -10.86 -19.99 3.65
C ASP A 25 -10.73 -18.52 4.02
N TYR A 26 -9.59 -17.91 3.69
CA TYR A 26 -9.32 -16.50 3.96
C TYR A 26 -9.85 -15.54 2.89
N TRP A 27 -10.49 -16.02 1.81
CA TRP A 27 -11.09 -15.13 0.82
C TRP A 27 -12.20 -14.30 1.44
N VAL A 28 -12.12 -12.98 1.30
CA VAL A 28 -13.21 -12.08 1.65
C VAL A 28 -13.63 -11.36 0.38
N ASP A 29 -14.88 -11.59 -0.01
CA ASP A 29 -15.47 -10.85 -1.11
C ASP A 29 -16.08 -9.54 -0.62
N LEU A 30 -15.97 -8.52 -1.47
CA LEU A 30 -16.46 -7.18 -1.23
C LEU A 30 -17.35 -6.78 -2.40
N GLU A 31 -18.52 -6.22 -2.11
CA GLU A 31 -19.29 -5.52 -3.13
C GLU A 31 -18.79 -4.08 -3.24
N VAL A 32 -18.20 -3.74 -4.38
CA VAL A 32 -17.83 -2.38 -4.76
C VAL A 32 -18.79 -1.95 -5.87
N LYS A 33 -19.62 -0.94 -5.62
CA LYS A 33 -20.66 -0.46 -6.57
C LYS A 33 -21.64 -1.56 -7.04
N GLY A 34 -21.92 -2.54 -6.20
CA GLY A 34 -22.84 -3.65 -6.53
C GLY A 34 -22.18 -4.84 -7.21
N GLU A 35 -20.86 -4.83 -7.42
CA GLU A 35 -20.11 -5.93 -8.01
C GLU A 35 -19.08 -6.51 -7.03
N SER A 36 -18.92 -7.84 -7.03
CA SER A 36 -17.91 -8.52 -6.22
C SER A 36 -16.47 -8.10 -6.58
N LEU A 37 -15.53 -8.25 -5.65
CA LEU A 37 -14.11 -7.97 -5.90
C LEU A 37 -13.56 -8.90 -6.99
N LEU A 38 -14.09 -10.12 -7.07
CA LEU A 38 -13.77 -11.07 -8.14
C LEU A 38 -14.24 -10.57 -9.51
N ALA A 39 -15.38 -9.87 -9.57
CA ALA A 39 -15.94 -9.37 -10.82
C ALA A 39 -15.04 -8.32 -11.49
N LEU A 40 -14.21 -7.62 -10.72
CA LEU A 40 -13.17 -6.74 -11.27
C LEU A 40 -12.25 -7.50 -12.24
N LEU A 41 -11.91 -8.76 -11.98
CA LEU A 41 -11.06 -9.54 -12.90
C LEU A 41 -11.77 -9.91 -14.21
N GLN A 42 -13.09 -9.70 -14.28
CA GLN A 42 -13.97 -10.12 -15.38
C GLN A 42 -13.68 -11.58 -15.79
N PRO A 43 -13.81 -12.54 -14.85
CA PRO A 43 -13.31 -13.90 -15.03
C PRO A 43 -14.04 -14.69 -16.12
N ARG A 44 -15.18 -14.18 -16.61
CA ARG A 44 -15.99 -14.78 -17.69
C ARG A 44 -15.86 -14.05 -19.02
N GLU A 45 -15.13 -12.94 -19.05
CA GLU A 45 -14.95 -12.13 -20.26
C GLU A 45 -13.63 -12.48 -20.95
N VAL A 46 -13.68 -12.56 -22.28
CA VAL A 46 -12.50 -12.78 -23.12
C VAL A 46 -11.52 -11.61 -23.04
N MET A 47 -12.01 -10.39 -22.74
CA MET A 47 -11.21 -9.17 -22.65
C MET A 47 -10.04 -9.34 -21.65
N PRO A 48 -8.78 -9.19 -22.09
CA PRO A 48 -7.62 -9.19 -21.20
C PRO A 48 -7.68 -8.07 -20.16
N VAL A 49 -7.15 -8.32 -18.97
CA VAL A 49 -7.16 -7.36 -17.86
C VAL A 49 -5.79 -7.26 -17.22
N PHE A 50 -5.31 -6.03 -17.02
CA PHE A 50 -4.19 -5.69 -16.18
C PHE A 50 -4.67 -5.32 -14.78
N LEU A 51 -4.43 -6.22 -13.83
CA LEU A 51 -4.70 -6.01 -12.41
C LEU A 51 -3.46 -5.40 -11.75
N LEU A 52 -3.48 -4.08 -11.56
CA LEU A 52 -2.36 -3.28 -11.07
C LEU A 52 -2.57 -2.84 -9.62
N GLY A 53 -1.48 -2.57 -8.90
CA GLY A 53 -1.52 -1.94 -7.58
C GLY A 53 -0.25 -2.16 -6.75
N GLY A 54 -0.16 -1.52 -5.59
CA GLY A 54 0.98 -1.66 -4.68
C GLY A 54 1.25 -3.08 -4.16
N LYS A 55 2.41 -3.30 -3.55
CA LYS A 55 2.78 -4.59 -2.93
C LYS A 55 1.76 -4.92 -1.82
N GLY A 56 1.18 -6.12 -1.86
CA GLY A 56 0.21 -6.55 -0.84
C GLY A 56 -1.20 -5.97 -0.96
N SER A 57 -1.55 -5.38 -2.11
CA SER A 57 -2.91 -4.86 -2.39
C SER A 57 -3.98 -5.95 -2.56
N GLY A 58 -3.59 -7.22 -2.70
CA GLY A 58 -4.50 -8.37 -2.84
C GLY A 58 -4.51 -9.03 -4.22
N LYS A 59 -3.75 -8.54 -5.20
CA LYS A 59 -3.70 -9.07 -6.59
C LYS A 59 -3.53 -10.59 -6.65
N THR A 60 -2.48 -11.10 -6.01
CA THR A 60 -2.17 -12.53 -5.93
C THR A 60 -3.33 -13.33 -5.33
N HIS A 61 -3.98 -12.81 -4.28
CA HIS A 61 -5.13 -13.50 -3.67
C HIS A 61 -6.29 -13.57 -4.66
N ILE A 62 -6.61 -12.48 -5.37
CA ILE A 62 -7.68 -12.44 -6.40
C ILE A 62 -7.37 -13.41 -7.54
N LEU A 63 -6.14 -13.40 -8.07
CA LEU A 63 -5.73 -14.28 -9.17
C LEU A 63 -5.70 -15.76 -8.75
N ARG A 64 -5.14 -16.09 -7.59
CA ARG A 64 -5.17 -17.47 -7.07
C ARG A 64 -6.58 -17.91 -6.79
N PHE A 65 -7.39 -17.08 -6.15
CA PHE A 65 -8.78 -17.38 -5.88
C PHE A 65 -9.57 -17.62 -7.16
N SER A 66 -9.34 -16.88 -8.25
CA SER A 66 -10.06 -17.09 -9.51
C SER A 66 -9.62 -18.34 -10.28
N SER A 67 -8.49 -18.96 -9.91
CA SER A 67 -7.98 -20.18 -10.54
C SER A 67 -8.89 -21.39 -10.32
N THR A 68 -8.90 -22.32 -11.28
CA THR A 68 -9.75 -23.52 -11.23
C THR A 68 -9.37 -24.43 -10.08
N ARG A 69 -8.07 -24.60 -9.79
CA ARG A 69 -7.57 -25.48 -8.72
C ARG A 69 -8.00 -25.00 -7.33
N VAL A 70 -8.00 -23.70 -7.09
CA VAL A 70 -8.52 -23.15 -5.83
C VAL A 70 -10.05 -23.24 -5.79
N GLN A 71 -10.73 -22.86 -6.87
CA GLN A 71 -12.19 -22.92 -6.90
C GLN A 71 -12.72 -24.34 -6.74
N SER A 72 -11.99 -25.37 -7.18
CA SER A 72 -12.44 -26.76 -7.04
C SER A 72 -12.49 -27.25 -5.61
N LYS A 73 -11.87 -26.55 -4.65
CA LYS A 73 -12.08 -26.82 -3.22
C LYS A 73 -13.50 -26.46 -2.73
N LYS A 74 -14.28 -25.72 -3.51
CA LYS A 74 -15.73 -25.46 -3.25
C LYS A 74 -16.65 -26.50 -3.89
N TYR A 75 -16.16 -27.26 -4.85
CA TYR A 75 -16.93 -28.24 -5.61
C TYR A 75 -16.38 -29.64 -5.31
N LEU A 76 -17.03 -30.70 -5.82
CA LEU A 76 -16.55 -32.05 -5.55
C LEU A 76 -15.34 -32.40 -6.43
N SER A 77 -15.24 -31.82 -7.64
CA SER A 77 -14.16 -32.11 -8.60
C SER A 77 -13.79 -30.92 -9.48
N LEU A 78 -12.63 -31.03 -10.16
CA LEU A 78 -12.19 -30.06 -11.18
C LEU A 78 -13.18 -30.00 -12.36
N ARG A 79 -13.67 -31.16 -12.83
CA ARG A 79 -14.65 -31.26 -13.92
C ARG A 79 -15.93 -30.49 -13.60
N GLU A 80 -16.50 -30.71 -12.41
CA GLU A 80 -17.69 -29.98 -11.96
C GLU A 80 -17.43 -28.49 -11.84
N THR A 81 -16.25 -28.10 -11.36
CA THR A 81 -15.87 -26.69 -11.23
C THR A 81 -15.87 -26.00 -12.59
N ILE A 82 -15.25 -26.61 -13.59
CA ILE A 82 -15.19 -26.09 -14.96
C ILE A 82 -16.61 -26.03 -15.55
N ALA A 83 -17.39 -27.10 -15.40
CA ALA A 83 -18.76 -27.18 -15.93
C ALA A 83 -19.70 -26.11 -15.34
N ASN A 84 -19.61 -25.84 -14.03
CA ASN A 84 -20.43 -24.84 -13.35
C ASN A 84 -19.97 -23.40 -13.62
N ARG A 85 -18.66 -23.16 -13.63
CA ARG A 85 -18.12 -21.81 -13.80
C ARG A 85 -18.03 -21.37 -15.26
N LYS A 86 -17.99 -22.33 -16.19
CA LYS A 86 -17.68 -22.15 -17.62
C LYS A 86 -16.32 -21.50 -17.84
N THR A 87 -15.36 -21.82 -16.97
CA THR A 87 -14.00 -21.28 -17.00
C THR A 87 -12.98 -22.36 -16.63
N ALA A 88 -11.90 -22.46 -17.40
CA ALA A 88 -10.69 -23.23 -17.11
C ALA A 88 -9.52 -22.25 -16.95
N SER A 89 -9.36 -21.72 -15.74
CA SER A 89 -8.35 -20.72 -15.41
C SER A 89 -7.13 -21.35 -14.72
N VAL A 90 -5.94 -21.02 -15.21
CA VAL A 90 -4.64 -21.50 -14.72
C VAL A 90 -3.88 -20.33 -14.09
N TYR A 91 -3.46 -20.48 -12.83
CA TYR A 91 -2.64 -19.48 -12.12
C TYR A 91 -1.16 -19.75 -12.28
N ILE A 92 -0.41 -18.69 -12.55
CA ILE A 92 0.99 -18.75 -12.94
C ILE A 92 1.72 -17.54 -12.36
N ALA A 93 2.77 -17.76 -11.58
CA ALA A 93 3.61 -16.69 -11.05
C ALA A 93 4.87 -16.52 -11.91
N ALA A 94 5.10 -15.33 -12.46
CA ALA A 94 6.24 -15.07 -13.36
C ALA A 94 7.60 -15.39 -12.74
N GLU A 95 7.75 -15.25 -11.41
CA GLU A 95 8.98 -15.64 -10.69
C GLU A 95 9.35 -17.12 -10.90
N GLY A 96 8.35 -17.99 -11.08
CA GLY A 96 8.54 -19.45 -11.19
C GLY A 96 9.35 -19.91 -12.40
N ILE A 97 9.51 -19.09 -13.45
CA ILE A 97 10.38 -19.40 -14.61
C ILE A 97 11.72 -18.69 -14.61
N ASN A 98 11.99 -17.87 -13.57
CA ASN A 98 13.18 -17.04 -13.46
C ASN A 98 13.51 -16.30 -14.78
N PRO A 99 12.70 -15.30 -15.19
CA PRO A 99 12.82 -14.68 -16.52
C PRO A 99 14.22 -14.12 -16.83
N GLU A 100 14.98 -13.77 -15.80
CA GLU A 100 16.36 -13.27 -15.89
C GLU A 100 17.34 -14.25 -16.54
N ARG A 101 17.00 -15.54 -16.64
CA ARG A 101 17.84 -16.53 -17.33
C ARG A 101 17.76 -16.43 -18.85
N PHE A 102 16.78 -15.72 -19.40
CA PHE A 102 16.57 -15.54 -20.85
C PHE A 102 17.09 -14.19 -21.36
N LYS A 103 18.35 -13.86 -21.05
CA LYS A 103 19.01 -12.64 -21.56
C LYS A 103 20.53 -12.76 -21.46
N ALA A 104 21.22 -11.87 -22.17
CA ALA A 104 22.68 -11.70 -22.13
C ALA A 104 23.46 -12.96 -22.56
N LYS A 105 24.50 -13.38 -21.81
CA LYS A 105 25.23 -14.64 -22.02
C LYS A 105 25.94 -14.78 -23.38
N GLY A 106 26.30 -13.66 -24.01
CA GLY A 106 27.04 -13.65 -25.27
C GLY A 106 26.23 -14.00 -26.51
N GLN A 107 24.90 -13.99 -26.40
CA GLN A 107 23.95 -14.29 -27.48
C GLN A 107 23.05 -13.08 -27.79
N PRO A 108 22.55 -12.92 -29.03
CA PRO A 108 21.68 -11.80 -29.42
C PRO A 108 20.38 -11.75 -28.61
N GLU A 109 19.89 -10.54 -28.34
CA GLU A 109 18.62 -10.32 -27.63
C GLU A 109 17.41 -10.88 -28.40
N GLU A 110 17.47 -10.90 -29.73
CA GLU A 110 16.45 -11.49 -30.60
C GLU A 110 16.32 -13.01 -30.36
N ALA A 111 17.44 -13.73 -30.26
CA ALA A 111 17.46 -15.15 -29.97
C ALA A 111 16.85 -15.44 -28.59
N TRP A 112 17.20 -14.63 -27.58
CA TRP A 112 16.63 -14.76 -26.24
C TRP A 112 15.14 -14.47 -26.19
N SER A 113 14.68 -13.46 -26.93
CA SER A 113 13.26 -13.13 -27.04
C SER A 113 12.48 -14.29 -27.67
N ALA A 114 13.02 -14.91 -28.72
CA ALA A 114 12.40 -16.06 -29.37
C ALA A 114 12.34 -17.30 -28.45
N ILE A 115 13.44 -17.61 -27.75
CA ILE A 115 13.49 -18.72 -26.79
C ILE A 115 12.57 -18.48 -25.60
N PHE A 116 12.53 -17.26 -25.06
CA PHE A 116 11.61 -16.89 -23.99
C PHE A 116 10.15 -17.05 -24.43
N ALA A 117 9.80 -16.56 -25.62
CA ALA A 117 8.45 -16.66 -26.15
C ALA A 117 8.00 -18.13 -26.25
N MET A 118 8.84 -18.97 -26.87
CA MET A 118 8.60 -20.41 -26.97
C MET A 118 8.50 -21.07 -25.59
N TYR A 119 9.47 -20.82 -24.70
CA TYR A 119 9.49 -21.45 -23.38
C TYR A 119 8.29 -21.05 -22.53
N PHE A 120 7.94 -19.77 -22.51
CA PHE A 120 6.83 -19.27 -21.72
C PHE A 120 5.51 -19.84 -22.22
N GLU A 121 5.28 -19.84 -23.54
CA GLU A 121 4.09 -20.46 -24.13
C GLU A 121 4.01 -21.96 -23.85
N LEU A 122 5.12 -22.69 -23.99
CA LEU A 122 5.20 -24.11 -23.62
C LEU A 122 4.81 -24.31 -22.15
N TRP A 123 5.26 -23.43 -21.27
CA TRP A 123 4.91 -23.49 -19.85
C TRP A 123 3.42 -23.23 -19.59
N LEU A 124 2.81 -22.24 -20.25
CA LEU A 124 1.37 -22.01 -20.21
C LEU A 124 0.59 -23.24 -20.68
N ALA A 125 1.03 -23.84 -21.79
CA ALA A 125 0.42 -24.99 -22.43
C ALA A 125 0.48 -26.25 -21.55
N ILE A 126 1.65 -26.55 -20.95
CA ILE A 126 1.82 -27.68 -20.02
C ILE A 126 0.91 -27.53 -18.79
N ASN A 127 0.82 -26.34 -18.20
CA ASN A 127 -0.05 -26.13 -17.04
C ASN A 127 -1.54 -26.29 -17.39
N LEU A 128 -1.95 -25.88 -18.59
CA LEU A 128 -3.31 -26.12 -19.07
C LEU A 128 -3.56 -27.62 -19.30
N LEU A 129 -2.62 -28.32 -19.95
CA LEU A 129 -2.72 -29.77 -20.16
C LEU A 129 -2.89 -30.52 -18.84
N HIS A 130 -2.09 -30.20 -17.82
CA HIS A 130 -2.23 -30.76 -16.48
C HIS A 130 -3.62 -30.52 -15.90
N LEU A 131 -4.14 -29.29 -15.99
CA LEU A 131 -5.49 -28.97 -15.51
C LEU A 131 -6.58 -29.82 -16.21
N ILE A 132 -6.49 -29.96 -17.53
CA ILE A 132 -7.48 -30.72 -18.31
C ILE A 132 -7.32 -32.23 -18.08
N ASN A 133 -6.09 -32.75 -18.02
CA ASN A 133 -5.83 -34.14 -17.70
C ASN A 133 -6.34 -34.51 -16.31
N ASP A 134 -6.08 -33.68 -15.29
CA ASP A 134 -6.58 -33.91 -13.92
C ASP A 134 -8.12 -33.88 -13.86
N ALA A 135 -8.78 -33.15 -14.76
CA ALA A 135 -10.24 -33.02 -14.79
C ALA A 135 -10.94 -34.10 -15.63
N PHE A 136 -10.29 -34.62 -16.67
CA PHE A 136 -10.94 -35.44 -17.70
C PHE A 136 -10.20 -36.75 -18.03
N SER A 137 -9.09 -37.09 -17.37
CA SER A 137 -8.29 -38.32 -17.66
C SER A 137 -9.10 -39.62 -17.63
N GLU A 138 -10.16 -39.69 -16.83
CA GLU A 138 -11.03 -40.87 -16.72
C GLU A 138 -12.20 -40.87 -17.73
N THR A 139 -12.30 -39.88 -18.62
CA THR A 139 -13.41 -39.78 -19.58
C THR A 139 -13.04 -40.37 -20.94
N GLU A 140 -13.99 -41.05 -21.58
CA GLU A 140 -13.85 -41.56 -22.96
C GLU A 140 -13.68 -40.43 -24.00
N GLN A 141 -13.88 -39.17 -23.61
CA GLN A 141 -13.72 -37.99 -24.47
C GLN A 141 -12.25 -37.69 -24.77
N ILE A 142 -11.32 -38.17 -23.94
CA ILE A 142 -9.90 -38.12 -24.26
C ILE A 142 -9.58 -39.26 -25.24
N SER A 143 -9.82 -38.97 -26.52
CA SER A 143 -9.55 -39.89 -27.62
C SER A 143 -8.15 -39.69 -28.19
N GLY A 144 -7.62 -40.71 -28.87
CA GLY A 144 -6.37 -40.58 -29.63
C GLY A 144 -6.42 -39.46 -30.68
N ILE A 145 -7.60 -39.20 -31.27
CA ILE A 145 -7.82 -38.11 -32.24
C ILE A 145 -7.58 -36.73 -31.61
N LEU A 146 -8.05 -36.53 -30.36
CA LEU A 146 -7.79 -35.30 -29.62
C LEU A 146 -6.28 -35.09 -29.45
N VAL A 147 -5.56 -36.13 -29.03
CA VAL A 147 -4.11 -36.07 -28.78
C VAL A 147 -3.33 -35.84 -30.07
N GLU A 148 -3.76 -36.46 -31.17
CA GLU A 148 -3.22 -36.24 -32.52
C GLU A 148 -3.39 -34.79 -32.96
N GLU A 149 -4.59 -34.19 -32.79
CA GLU A 149 -4.83 -32.80 -33.17
C GLU A 149 -4.07 -31.80 -32.28
N LEU A 150 -3.85 -32.12 -31.01
CA LEU A 150 -2.95 -31.33 -30.15
C LEU A 150 -1.49 -31.44 -30.60
N SER A 151 -1.05 -32.65 -30.95
CA SER A 151 0.32 -32.92 -31.40
C SER A 151 0.60 -32.25 -32.75
N ALA A 152 -0.40 -32.14 -33.62
CA ALA A 152 -0.31 -31.46 -34.91
C ALA A 152 -0.14 -29.93 -34.83
N LEU A 153 -0.24 -29.33 -33.63
CA LEU A 153 0.10 -27.91 -33.42
C LEU A 153 1.62 -27.68 -33.36
N PHE A 154 2.40 -28.74 -33.20
CA PHE A 154 3.84 -28.72 -33.27
C PHE A 154 4.31 -28.94 -34.72
N ARG A 155 5.42 -28.31 -35.09
CA ARG A 155 6.11 -28.40 -36.38
C ARG A 155 7.17 -29.49 -36.41
N LEU A 156 7.43 -30.11 -35.26
CA LEU A 156 8.31 -31.27 -35.13
C LEU A 156 7.44 -32.50 -34.91
N ASP A 157 7.81 -33.59 -35.58
CA ASP A 157 7.23 -34.89 -35.30
C ASP A 157 7.78 -35.41 -33.96
N PHE A 158 6.89 -35.97 -33.14
CA PHE A 158 7.30 -36.70 -31.95
C PHE A 158 7.94 -38.03 -32.37
N GLU A 159 9.08 -38.40 -31.76
CA GLU A 159 9.75 -39.68 -32.05
C GLU A 159 8.80 -40.87 -31.87
N THR A 160 7.93 -40.81 -30.86
CA THR A 160 6.79 -41.69 -30.68
C THR A 160 5.56 -40.82 -30.47
N ALA A 161 4.56 -40.95 -31.35
CA ALA A 161 3.33 -40.18 -31.25
C ALA A 161 2.62 -40.45 -29.90
N PRO A 162 2.35 -39.41 -29.09
CA PRO A 162 1.70 -39.62 -27.80
C PRO A 162 0.28 -40.14 -28.00
N SER A 163 -0.08 -41.17 -27.24
CA SER A 163 -1.40 -41.82 -27.33
C SER A 163 -2.40 -41.33 -26.28
N SER A 164 -1.93 -40.56 -25.29
CA SER A 164 -2.75 -39.94 -24.25
C SER A 164 -2.24 -38.55 -23.87
N LEU A 165 -3.07 -37.76 -23.17
CA LEU A 165 -2.64 -36.47 -22.62
C LEU A 165 -1.47 -36.61 -21.65
N ALA A 166 -1.45 -37.68 -20.83
CA ALA A 166 -0.36 -37.93 -19.89
C ALA A 166 0.98 -38.16 -20.60
N GLU A 167 0.95 -38.86 -21.74
CA GLU A 167 2.15 -39.05 -22.57
C GLU A 167 2.58 -37.74 -23.23
N LEU A 168 1.65 -36.98 -23.81
CA LEU A 168 1.96 -35.67 -24.40
C LEU A 168 2.58 -34.72 -23.34
N ILE A 169 2.02 -34.66 -22.13
CA ILE A 169 2.57 -33.89 -21.01
C ILE A 169 4.02 -34.30 -20.73
N ARG A 170 4.28 -35.60 -20.62
CA ARG A 170 5.63 -36.13 -20.34
C ARG A 170 6.63 -35.77 -21.45
N GLU A 171 6.23 -35.85 -22.71
CA GLU A 171 7.07 -35.44 -23.84
C GLU A 171 7.39 -33.94 -23.78
N LEU A 172 6.38 -33.09 -23.56
CA LEU A 172 6.56 -31.64 -23.46
C LEU A 172 7.40 -31.23 -22.24
N GLU A 173 7.28 -31.94 -21.12
CA GLU A 173 8.13 -31.72 -19.95
C GLU A 173 9.58 -32.16 -20.20
N THR A 174 9.79 -33.23 -20.96
CA THR A 174 11.12 -33.70 -21.36
C THR A 174 11.77 -32.68 -22.30
N PHE A 175 11.02 -32.18 -23.28
CA PHE A 175 11.46 -31.10 -24.16
C PHE A 175 11.75 -29.81 -23.36
N ARG A 176 10.90 -29.43 -22.40
CA ARG A 176 11.17 -28.27 -21.54
C ARG A 176 12.49 -28.43 -20.77
N LYS A 177 12.77 -29.63 -20.24
CA LYS A 177 14.02 -29.93 -19.51
C LYS A 177 15.25 -29.84 -20.41
N SER A 178 15.16 -30.24 -21.68
CA SER A 178 16.29 -30.07 -22.61
C SER A 178 16.55 -28.58 -22.90
N VAL A 179 15.51 -27.78 -23.07
CA VAL A 179 15.65 -26.32 -23.21
C VAL A 179 16.23 -25.70 -21.93
N ASP A 180 15.79 -26.15 -20.75
CA ASP A 180 16.36 -25.71 -19.46
C ASP A 180 17.88 -25.96 -19.42
N HIS A 181 18.33 -27.15 -19.83
CA HIS A 181 19.75 -27.50 -19.89
C HIS A 181 20.55 -26.56 -20.79
N GLU A 182 20.07 -26.29 -22.02
CA GLU A 182 20.76 -25.40 -22.95
C GLU A 182 20.81 -23.94 -22.43
N VAL A 183 19.68 -23.43 -21.91
CA VAL A 183 19.59 -22.05 -21.39
C VAL A 183 20.49 -21.84 -20.16
N GLU A 184 20.60 -22.85 -19.30
CA GLU A 184 21.47 -22.82 -18.12
C GLU A 184 22.96 -22.89 -18.49
N ASN A 185 23.32 -23.64 -19.53
CA ASN A 185 24.71 -23.79 -19.98
C ASN A 185 25.17 -22.73 -20.99
N ALA A 186 24.25 -21.98 -21.60
CA ALA A 186 24.54 -20.87 -22.52
C ALA A 186 25.61 -19.85 -22.03
N PRO A 187 25.73 -19.49 -20.72
CA PRO A 187 26.82 -18.63 -20.26
C PRO A 187 28.22 -19.23 -20.48
N ILE A 188 28.32 -20.56 -20.46
CA ILE A 188 29.56 -21.34 -20.59
C ILE A 188 29.80 -21.70 -22.06
N SER A 189 28.83 -22.35 -22.69
CA SER A 189 28.93 -22.80 -24.08
C SER A 189 28.96 -21.62 -25.06
N ARG A 190 28.32 -20.51 -24.69
CA ARG A 190 27.96 -19.40 -25.59
C ARG A 190 27.27 -19.89 -26.85
N ASP A 191 26.49 -20.94 -26.72
CA ASP A 191 25.78 -21.58 -27.83
C ASP A 191 24.34 -21.89 -27.41
N LEU A 192 23.43 -21.70 -28.35
CA LEU A 192 21.99 -21.98 -28.25
C LEU A 192 21.49 -22.74 -29.50
N SER A 193 22.40 -23.20 -30.36
CA SER A 193 22.08 -23.85 -31.63
C SER A 193 21.25 -25.14 -31.48
N ASN A 194 21.32 -25.78 -30.31
CA ASN A 194 20.54 -26.97 -29.97
C ASN A 194 19.09 -26.66 -29.58
N VAL A 195 18.73 -25.40 -29.34
CA VAL A 195 17.35 -25.02 -29.00
C VAL A 195 16.53 -24.92 -30.28
N VAL A 196 15.59 -25.85 -30.45
CA VAL A 196 14.63 -25.83 -31.55
C VAL A 196 13.34 -25.16 -31.08
N ILE A 197 12.72 -24.34 -31.93
CA ILE A 197 11.41 -23.73 -31.67
C ILE A 197 10.35 -24.53 -32.43
N PRO A 198 9.54 -25.37 -31.75
CA PRO A 198 8.70 -26.35 -32.42
C PRO A 198 7.32 -25.83 -32.81
N PHE A 199 6.98 -24.56 -32.55
CA PHE A 199 5.67 -23.98 -32.89
C PHE A 199 5.81 -22.46 -33.06
N SER A 200 4.82 -21.82 -33.67
CA SER A 200 4.77 -20.36 -33.74
C SER A 200 4.13 -19.77 -32.47
N ALA A 201 4.54 -18.56 -32.13
CA ALA A 201 3.95 -17.78 -31.05
C ALA A 201 2.41 -17.71 -31.13
N GLY A 202 1.73 -18.14 -30.07
CA GLY A 202 0.28 -18.20 -29.92
C GLY A 202 -0.36 -19.52 -30.36
N ASP A 203 0.36 -20.41 -31.06
CA ASP A 203 -0.22 -21.65 -31.58
C ASP A 203 -0.72 -22.56 -30.45
N LEU A 204 0.01 -22.65 -29.32
CA LEU A 204 -0.39 -23.52 -28.21
C LEU A 204 -1.41 -22.81 -27.31
N VAL A 205 -1.13 -21.55 -26.94
CA VAL A 205 -1.98 -20.77 -26.02
C VAL A 205 -3.41 -20.63 -26.54
N PHE A 206 -3.59 -20.51 -27.86
CA PHE A 206 -4.91 -20.44 -28.50
C PHE A 206 -5.37 -21.76 -29.13
N GLY A 207 -4.44 -22.61 -29.59
CA GLY A 207 -4.76 -23.87 -30.25
C GLY A 207 -5.27 -24.92 -29.28
N PHE A 208 -4.66 -25.08 -28.11
CA PHE A 208 -5.10 -26.07 -27.11
C PHE A 208 -6.54 -25.81 -26.65
N PRO A 209 -6.93 -24.59 -26.21
CA PRO A 209 -8.33 -24.24 -25.95
C PRO A 209 -9.29 -24.60 -27.08
N ARG A 210 -8.91 -24.35 -28.34
CA ARG A 210 -9.73 -24.66 -29.51
C ARG A 210 -9.95 -26.16 -29.66
N VAL A 211 -8.89 -26.96 -29.56
CA VAL A 211 -8.95 -28.42 -29.70
C VAL A 211 -9.75 -29.03 -28.55
N PHE A 212 -9.54 -28.58 -27.31
CA PHE A 212 -10.32 -29.04 -26.17
C PHE A 212 -11.81 -28.71 -26.31
N ALA A 213 -12.16 -27.48 -26.68
CA ALA A 213 -13.55 -27.08 -26.88
C ALA A 213 -14.25 -27.84 -28.02
N LYS A 214 -13.49 -28.35 -29.00
CA LYS A 214 -14.00 -29.15 -30.12
C LYS A 214 -14.30 -30.60 -29.71
N HIS A 215 -13.44 -31.22 -28.91
CA HIS A 215 -13.51 -32.66 -28.62
C HIS A 215 -14.14 -32.99 -27.27
N ILE A 216 -14.14 -32.06 -26.31
CA ILE A 216 -14.70 -32.26 -24.97
C ILE A 216 -15.95 -31.38 -24.84
N SER A 217 -17.13 -31.98 -24.89
CA SER A 217 -18.42 -31.26 -24.95
C SER A 217 -18.61 -30.27 -23.80
N GLU A 218 -18.16 -30.61 -22.59
CA GLU A 218 -18.26 -29.75 -21.40
C GLU A 218 -17.38 -28.50 -21.51
N LEU A 219 -16.36 -28.54 -22.37
CA LEU A 219 -15.45 -27.44 -22.65
C LEU A 219 -15.89 -26.57 -23.83
N GLU A 220 -16.94 -26.95 -24.56
CA GLU A 220 -17.40 -26.22 -25.74
C GLU A 220 -17.61 -24.74 -25.40
N HIS A 221 -18.32 -24.41 -24.32
CA HIS A 221 -18.58 -23.03 -23.87
C HIS A 221 -17.65 -22.55 -22.75
N THR A 222 -16.49 -23.18 -22.57
CA THR A 222 -15.56 -22.83 -21.50
C THR A 222 -14.58 -21.75 -21.96
N LEU A 223 -14.39 -20.71 -21.14
CA LEU A 223 -13.33 -19.73 -21.30
C LEU A 223 -12.04 -20.24 -20.64
N PHE A 224 -10.96 -20.31 -21.40
CA PHE A 224 -9.64 -20.66 -20.92
C PHE A 224 -8.90 -19.38 -20.53
N SER A 225 -8.43 -19.27 -19.28
CA SER A 225 -7.80 -18.04 -18.81
C SER A 225 -6.43 -18.29 -18.20
N TYR A 226 -5.42 -17.56 -18.68
CA TYR A 226 -4.08 -17.57 -18.11
C TYR A 226 -3.94 -16.40 -17.15
N LEU A 227 -3.80 -16.70 -15.87
CA LEU A 227 -3.71 -15.73 -14.77
C LEU A 227 -2.23 -15.57 -14.41
N ILE A 228 -1.58 -14.61 -15.07
CA ILE A 228 -0.14 -14.36 -14.94
C ILE A 228 0.07 -13.33 -13.83
N ASP A 229 0.69 -13.70 -12.74
CA ASP A 229 1.00 -12.84 -11.60
C ASP A 229 2.47 -12.41 -11.61
N GLU A 230 2.77 -11.34 -10.87
CA GLU A 230 4.12 -10.78 -10.70
C GLU A 230 4.83 -10.40 -12.01
N ALA A 231 4.10 -9.84 -12.97
CA ALA A 231 4.65 -9.47 -14.27
C ALA A 231 5.74 -8.38 -14.21
N GLU A 232 5.94 -7.72 -13.06
CA GLU A 232 7.10 -6.86 -12.82
C GLU A 232 8.45 -7.58 -12.98
N ASN A 233 8.47 -8.92 -12.88
CA ASN A 233 9.66 -9.76 -13.02
C ASN A 233 10.10 -9.92 -14.50
N PHE A 234 9.20 -9.70 -15.47
CA PHE A 234 9.56 -9.73 -16.89
C PHE A 234 10.33 -8.49 -17.32
N SER A 235 11.33 -8.64 -18.20
CA SER A 235 11.95 -7.49 -18.87
C SER A 235 10.98 -6.78 -19.83
N ALA A 236 11.33 -5.59 -20.31
CA ALA A 236 10.51 -4.91 -21.33
C ALA A 236 10.37 -5.76 -22.60
N GLU A 237 11.47 -6.36 -23.08
CA GLU A 237 11.43 -7.25 -24.25
C GLU A 237 10.55 -8.49 -24.01
N GLN A 238 10.59 -9.09 -22.82
CA GLN A 238 9.74 -10.22 -22.49
C GLN A 238 8.25 -9.84 -22.43
N GLN A 239 7.94 -8.64 -21.92
CA GLN A 239 6.56 -8.14 -21.92
C GLN A 239 6.01 -7.90 -23.33
N LYS A 240 6.87 -7.57 -24.32
CA LYS A 240 6.43 -7.45 -25.72
C LYS A 240 5.74 -8.73 -26.21
N PHE A 241 6.26 -9.90 -25.83
CA PHE A 241 5.63 -11.18 -26.17
C PHE A 241 4.24 -11.34 -25.51
N ILE A 242 4.12 -11.02 -24.22
CA ILE A 242 2.82 -11.08 -23.52
C ILE A 242 1.81 -10.13 -24.17
N ASN A 243 2.24 -8.93 -24.52
CA ASN A 243 1.43 -7.94 -25.21
C ASN A 243 1.01 -8.43 -26.62
N THR A 244 1.90 -9.12 -27.34
CA THR A 244 1.57 -9.80 -28.61
C THR A 244 0.43 -10.81 -28.42
N LEU A 245 0.48 -11.65 -27.38
CA LEU A 245 -0.60 -12.61 -27.09
C LEU A 245 -1.92 -11.89 -26.76
N ILE A 246 -1.88 -10.79 -26.00
CA ILE A 246 -3.06 -9.97 -25.67
C ILE A 246 -3.68 -9.35 -26.93
N ARG A 247 -2.85 -8.78 -27.80
CA ARG A 247 -3.26 -8.14 -29.04
C ARG A 247 -3.92 -9.12 -30.00
N TYR A 248 -3.25 -10.25 -30.24
CA TYR A 248 -3.68 -11.27 -31.19
C TYR A 248 -4.51 -12.39 -30.56
N ARG A 249 -5.16 -12.11 -29.43
CA ARG A 249 -6.05 -13.07 -28.75
C ARG A 249 -7.07 -13.67 -29.72
N LYS A 250 -7.30 -14.98 -29.60
CA LYS A 250 -8.22 -15.73 -30.48
C LYS A 250 -9.12 -16.66 -29.68
N GLY A 251 -10.32 -16.87 -30.20
CA GLY A 251 -11.27 -17.86 -29.67
C GLY A 251 -11.63 -17.62 -28.21
N LYS A 252 -11.59 -18.69 -27.41
CA LYS A 252 -12.01 -18.71 -26.00
C LYS A 252 -10.83 -18.65 -25.04
N ALA A 253 -9.73 -18.00 -25.41
CA ALA A 253 -8.59 -17.81 -24.53
C ALA A 253 -8.47 -16.34 -24.10
N SER A 254 -8.20 -16.11 -22.81
CA SER A 254 -7.99 -14.78 -22.23
C SER A 254 -6.73 -14.76 -21.35
N ILE A 255 -6.14 -13.58 -21.18
CA ILE A 255 -4.95 -13.35 -20.38
C ILE A 255 -5.27 -12.27 -19.34
N LYS A 256 -5.01 -12.58 -18.07
CA LYS A 256 -5.16 -11.64 -16.96
C LYS A 256 -3.79 -11.47 -16.32
N VAL A 257 -3.28 -10.25 -16.24
CA VAL A 257 -1.91 -9.96 -15.79
C VAL A 257 -1.94 -9.15 -14.49
N GLY A 258 -1.40 -9.72 -13.42
CA GLY A 258 -1.14 -9.06 -12.15
C GLY A 258 0.25 -8.42 -12.14
N ALA A 259 0.34 -7.14 -11.80
CA ALA A 259 1.63 -6.46 -11.69
C ALA A 259 1.63 -5.33 -10.65
N ARG A 260 2.81 -4.92 -10.20
CA ARG A 260 2.98 -3.64 -9.48
C ARG A 260 2.66 -2.44 -10.38
N LEU A 261 2.51 -1.24 -9.78
CA LEU A 261 2.26 0.00 -10.53
C LEU A 261 3.34 0.29 -11.59
N TYR A 262 4.59 -0.05 -11.28
CA TYR A 262 5.73 0.03 -12.21
C TYR A 262 5.99 -1.26 -12.98
N GLY A 263 5.15 -2.28 -12.77
CA GLY A 263 5.36 -3.62 -13.29
C GLY A 263 5.14 -3.70 -14.79
N ILE A 264 4.35 -2.80 -15.37
CA ILE A 264 4.19 -2.68 -16.83
C ILE A 264 5.30 -1.75 -17.36
N LYS A 265 6.27 -2.35 -18.05
CA LYS A 265 7.49 -1.69 -18.54
C LYS A 265 7.34 -1.20 -19.98
N THR A 266 6.48 -1.85 -20.76
CA THR A 266 6.15 -1.44 -22.14
C THR A 266 4.74 -1.88 -22.51
N PHE A 267 4.13 -1.16 -23.45
CA PHE A 267 2.91 -1.55 -24.16
C PHE A 267 3.21 -2.01 -25.60
N ASP A 268 4.48 -2.00 -26.02
CA ASP A 268 4.87 -2.46 -27.34
C ASP A 268 4.62 -3.96 -27.47
N THR A 269 4.43 -4.41 -28.70
CA THR A 269 4.38 -5.84 -29.04
C THR A 269 5.68 -6.24 -29.71
N THR A 270 5.81 -7.52 -30.06
CA THR A 270 6.89 -7.99 -30.95
C THR A 270 6.69 -7.54 -32.41
N GLY A 271 5.51 -7.00 -32.74
CA GLY A 271 5.25 -6.33 -34.01
C GLY A 271 5.40 -4.82 -33.91
N GLU A 272 4.95 -4.10 -34.94
CA GLU A 272 5.13 -2.64 -35.04
C GLU A 272 4.17 -1.82 -34.16
N GLU A 273 3.01 -2.37 -33.81
CA GLU A 273 1.99 -1.62 -33.08
C GLU A 273 1.89 -2.04 -31.60
N PRO A 274 1.79 -1.07 -30.68
CA PRO A 274 1.57 -1.33 -29.25
C PRO A 274 0.13 -1.76 -28.96
N ILE A 275 -0.10 -2.36 -27.79
CA ILE A 275 -1.44 -2.69 -27.33
C ILE A 275 -2.25 -1.44 -26.95
N LYS A 276 -3.54 -1.43 -27.27
CA LYS A 276 -4.46 -0.30 -27.09
C LYS A 276 -5.47 -0.55 -25.96
N TYR A 277 -5.46 0.35 -24.99
CA TYR A 277 -6.44 0.38 -23.89
C TYR A 277 -7.89 0.45 -24.44
N SER A 278 -8.81 -0.26 -23.78
CA SER A 278 -10.23 -0.42 -24.15
C SER A 278 -10.53 -1.18 -25.45
N ALA A 279 -9.58 -1.32 -26.36
CA ALA A 279 -9.75 -2.17 -27.56
C ALA A 279 -9.21 -3.60 -27.33
N GLU A 280 -8.07 -3.70 -26.65
CA GLU A 280 -7.33 -4.95 -26.51
C GLU A 280 -7.13 -5.38 -25.06
N PHE A 281 -7.17 -4.45 -24.12
CA PHE A 281 -7.11 -4.74 -22.69
C PHE A 281 -7.78 -3.66 -21.85
N GLU A 282 -8.13 -4.01 -20.61
CA GLU A 282 -8.53 -3.08 -19.56
C GLU A 282 -7.53 -3.06 -18.40
N SER A 283 -7.53 -1.99 -17.61
CA SER A 283 -6.63 -1.81 -16.47
C SER A 283 -7.39 -1.48 -15.21
N ILE A 284 -7.05 -2.15 -14.11
CA ILE A 284 -7.69 -1.99 -12.81
C ILE A 284 -6.62 -1.73 -11.76
N TYR A 285 -6.71 -0.57 -11.13
CA TYR A 285 -5.80 -0.17 -10.05
C TYR A 285 -6.44 -0.53 -8.69
N LEU A 286 -6.20 -1.76 -8.23
CA LEU A 286 -6.91 -2.39 -7.12
C LEU A 286 -6.87 -1.55 -5.83
N ASP A 287 -5.69 -1.06 -5.46
CA ASP A 287 -5.51 -0.26 -4.25
C ASP A 287 -6.13 1.15 -4.38
N GLN A 288 -6.20 1.72 -5.58
CA GLN A 288 -6.96 2.95 -5.82
C GLN A 288 -8.46 2.71 -5.68
N VAL A 289 -8.98 1.59 -6.21
CA VAL A 289 -10.38 1.19 -6.05
C VAL A 289 -10.72 1.04 -4.56
N LEU A 290 -9.89 0.34 -3.79
CA LEU A 290 -10.12 0.17 -2.35
C LEU A 290 -10.02 1.51 -1.58
N ARG A 291 -9.05 2.37 -1.90
CA ARG A 291 -8.92 3.71 -1.27
C ARG A 291 -10.11 4.63 -1.58
N ALA A 292 -10.65 4.55 -2.79
CA ALA A 292 -11.78 5.37 -3.21
C ALA A 292 -13.10 4.95 -2.52
N ASN A 293 -13.20 3.70 -2.05
CA ASN A 293 -14.39 3.14 -1.41
C ASN A 293 -14.10 2.82 0.07
N GLN A 294 -13.84 3.85 0.88
CA GLN A 294 -13.35 3.70 2.26
C GLN A 294 -14.29 2.91 3.19
N ARG A 295 -15.61 3.08 3.05
CA ARG A 295 -16.60 2.38 3.87
C ARG A 295 -16.59 0.88 3.58
N GLU A 296 -16.46 0.52 2.32
CA GLU A 296 -16.40 -0.84 1.80
C GLU A 296 -15.07 -1.47 2.21
N TYR A 297 -13.97 -0.72 2.12
CA TYR A 297 -12.68 -1.16 2.65
C TYR A 297 -12.71 -1.41 4.18
N HIS A 298 -13.42 -0.60 4.97
CA HIS A 298 -13.63 -0.89 6.39
C HIS A 298 -14.33 -2.23 6.58
N LYS A 299 -15.45 -2.45 5.89
CA LYS A 299 -16.15 -3.75 5.94
C LYS A 299 -15.23 -4.92 5.55
N LEU A 300 -14.39 -4.74 4.52
CA LEU A 300 -13.40 -5.73 4.11
C LEU A 300 -12.42 -6.03 5.24
N ALA A 301 -11.83 -5.01 5.86
CA ALA A 301 -10.86 -5.17 6.94
C ALA A 301 -11.46 -5.88 8.17
N HIS A 302 -12.68 -5.51 8.58
CA HIS A 302 -13.40 -6.23 9.64
C HIS A 302 -13.62 -7.69 9.28
N LYS A 303 -14.12 -7.99 8.07
CA LYS A 303 -14.33 -9.38 7.63
C LYS A 303 -13.03 -10.18 7.56
N ILE A 304 -11.92 -9.57 7.12
CA ILE A 304 -10.58 -10.19 7.16
C ILE A 304 -10.20 -10.54 8.60
N LEU A 305 -10.36 -9.59 9.52
CA LEU A 305 -10.06 -9.77 10.93
C LEU A 305 -10.90 -10.90 11.55
N THR A 306 -12.22 -10.87 11.34
CA THR A 306 -13.15 -11.92 11.79
C THR A 306 -12.76 -13.29 11.23
N LYS A 307 -12.52 -13.42 9.92
CA LYS A 307 -12.13 -14.71 9.31
C LYS A 307 -10.82 -15.25 9.86
N ARG A 308 -9.83 -14.37 10.09
CA ARG A 308 -8.55 -14.76 10.70
C ARG A 308 -8.76 -15.27 12.12
N LEU A 309 -9.53 -14.57 12.94
CA LEU A 309 -9.81 -14.98 14.31
C LEU A 309 -10.62 -16.29 14.38
N GLN A 310 -11.60 -16.47 13.49
CA GLN A 310 -12.36 -17.72 13.36
C GLN A 310 -11.46 -18.92 13.06
N GLY A 311 -10.51 -18.77 12.14
CA GLY A 311 -9.53 -19.82 11.83
C GLY A 311 -8.66 -20.24 13.03
N PHE A 312 -8.64 -19.43 14.09
CA PHE A 312 -7.90 -19.66 15.33
C PHE A 312 -8.83 -19.90 16.54
N GLY A 313 -10.10 -20.25 16.29
CA GLY A 313 -11.05 -20.72 17.30
C GLY A 313 -11.81 -19.62 18.06
N HIS A 314 -11.74 -18.37 17.62
CA HIS A 314 -12.54 -17.29 18.20
C HIS A 314 -13.98 -17.24 17.63
N ASP A 315 -14.93 -16.75 18.42
CA ASP A 315 -16.34 -16.64 18.02
C ASP A 315 -16.51 -15.65 16.84
N PRO A 316 -17.13 -16.07 15.71
CA PRO A 316 -17.55 -15.20 14.62
C PRO A 316 -18.28 -13.90 15.01
N LYS A 317 -19.05 -13.95 16.09
CA LYS A 317 -19.98 -12.90 16.52
C LYS A 317 -19.41 -11.99 17.60
N MET A 318 -18.14 -12.19 17.98
CA MET A 318 -17.49 -11.33 18.97
C MET A 318 -17.49 -9.88 18.51
N ASP A 319 -17.73 -8.95 19.44
CA ASP A 319 -17.53 -7.53 19.20
C ASP A 319 -16.03 -7.24 19.19
N ILE A 320 -15.44 -7.26 18.00
CA ILE A 320 -13.99 -7.10 17.80
C ILE A 320 -13.53 -5.71 18.22
N ASP A 321 -14.34 -4.68 17.99
CA ASP A 321 -14.01 -3.29 18.33
C ASP A 321 -13.84 -3.11 19.84
N ALA A 322 -14.63 -3.83 20.64
CA ALA A 322 -14.55 -3.78 22.10
C ALA A 322 -13.20 -4.24 22.69
N PHE A 323 -12.38 -4.96 21.92
CA PHE A 323 -11.04 -5.38 22.33
C PHE A 323 -9.99 -4.29 22.16
N PHE A 324 -10.26 -3.18 21.47
CA PHE A 324 -9.29 -2.10 21.29
C PHE A 324 -9.60 -0.95 22.24
N GLU A 325 -8.64 -0.57 23.07
CA GLU A 325 -8.73 0.72 23.75
C GLU A 325 -8.66 1.86 22.73
N VAL A 326 -9.42 2.91 23.00
CA VAL A 326 -9.46 4.14 22.20
C VAL A 326 -9.09 5.33 23.07
N ILE A 327 -8.47 6.33 22.46
CA ILE A 327 -8.15 7.58 23.15
C ILE A 327 -9.47 8.28 23.50
N ASP A 328 -9.68 8.56 24.78
CA ASP A 328 -10.86 9.28 25.24
C ASP A 328 -10.81 10.73 24.76
N GLN A 329 -11.72 11.06 23.83
CA GLN A 329 -11.88 12.40 23.27
C GLN A 329 -12.94 13.22 24.03
N SER A 330 -13.65 12.61 24.98
CA SER A 330 -14.70 13.29 25.74
C SER A 330 -14.12 14.46 26.52
N ASP A 331 -14.96 15.49 26.70
CA ASP A 331 -14.60 16.73 27.39
C ASP A 331 -13.24 17.30 26.94
N HIS A 332 -13.02 17.32 25.62
CA HIS A 332 -11.78 17.82 25.01
C HIS A 332 -10.52 17.09 25.51
N TRP A 333 -10.54 15.76 25.49
CA TRP A 333 -9.43 14.92 25.96
C TRP A 333 -9.03 15.20 27.42
N LYS A 334 -9.97 15.58 28.30
CA LYS A 334 -9.67 15.92 29.70
C LYS A 334 -8.86 14.84 30.40
N ASN A 335 -9.37 13.61 30.44
CA ASN A 335 -8.72 12.49 31.13
C ASN A 335 -7.31 12.24 30.58
N THR A 336 -7.20 12.12 29.25
CA THR A 336 -5.92 11.93 28.56
C THR A 336 -4.92 13.05 28.89
N SER A 337 -5.35 14.30 28.83
CA SER A 337 -4.45 15.46 29.03
C SER A 337 -4.04 15.65 30.48
N VAL A 338 -4.91 15.33 31.45
CA VAL A 338 -4.59 15.30 32.89
C VAL A 338 -3.52 14.26 33.18
N GLU A 339 -3.65 13.05 32.64
CA GLU A 339 -2.66 11.98 32.85
C GLU A 339 -1.25 12.39 32.35
N LEU A 340 -1.18 13.12 31.23
CA LEU A 340 0.10 13.59 30.66
C LEU A 340 0.86 14.54 31.60
N VAL A 341 0.14 15.42 32.31
CA VAL A 341 0.74 16.44 33.17
C VAL A 341 0.77 16.05 34.65
N GLN A 342 0.05 14.99 35.04
CA GLN A 342 -0.15 14.57 36.44
C GLN A 342 1.15 14.54 37.26
N ARG A 343 2.22 13.93 36.72
CA ARG A 343 3.51 13.84 37.42
C ARG A 343 4.10 15.22 37.74
N ARG A 344 3.94 16.19 36.85
CA ARG A 344 4.45 17.56 37.02
C ARG A 344 3.60 18.35 37.99
N ASP A 345 2.27 18.19 37.90
CA ASP A 345 1.33 18.84 38.81
C ASP A 345 1.56 18.39 40.26
N LEU A 346 1.78 17.07 40.48
CA LEU A 346 2.14 16.53 41.80
C LEU A 346 3.46 17.08 42.34
N GLN A 347 4.38 17.48 41.46
CA GLN A 347 5.67 18.09 41.82
C GLN A 347 5.58 19.61 41.97
N GLY A 348 4.40 20.23 41.80
CA GLY A 348 4.25 21.69 41.78
C GLY A 348 5.04 22.39 40.66
N SER A 349 5.44 21.64 39.64
CA SER A 349 6.27 22.14 38.54
C SER A 349 5.40 22.81 37.48
N GLN A 350 5.86 23.94 36.95
CA GLN A 350 5.18 24.60 35.84
C GLN A 350 5.06 23.67 34.62
N ARG A 351 3.86 23.64 34.02
CA ARG A 351 3.59 22.82 32.84
C ARG A 351 4.47 23.25 31.65
N PRO A 352 4.94 22.32 30.79
CA PRO A 352 5.99 22.61 29.82
C PRO A 352 5.64 23.68 28.78
N TYR A 353 4.39 23.71 28.32
CA TYR A 353 3.92 24.71 27.36
C TYR A 353 3.85 26.12 27.95
N PHE A 354 3.54 26.27 29.24
CA PHE A 354 3.60 27.57 29.90
C PHE A 354 5.03 28.02 30.17
N LYS A 355 5.93 27.10 30.54
CA LYS A 355 7.37 27.40 30.62
C LYS A 355 7.91 27.86 29.26
N ALA A 356 7.49 27.19 28.19
CA ALA A 356 7.83 27.54 26.82
C ALA A 356 7.30 28.92 26.43
N LEU A 357 6.02 29.20 26.72
CA LEU A 357 5.39 30.48 26.46
C LEU A 357 6.08 31.61 27.22
N GLY A 358 6.34 31.42 28.52
CA GLY A 358 7.05 32.39 29.36
C GLY A 358 8.43 32.73 28.78
N THR A 359 9.19 31.73 28.34
CA THR A 359 10.49 31.95 27.69
C THR A 359 10.36 32.79 26.41
N THR A 360 9.34 32.53 25.60
CA THR A 360 9.08 33.32 24.39
C THR A 360 8.66 34.74 24.73
N LEU A 361 7.76 34.93 25.69
CA LEU A 361 7.32 36.26 26.14
C LEU A 361 8.50 37.09 26.65
N SER A 362 9.36 36.53 27.49
CA SER A 362 10.56 37.21 28.01
C SER A 362 11.61 37.55 26.95
N SER A 363 11.49 37.02 25.73
CA SER A 363 12.39 37.39 24.63
C SER A 363 12.02 38.72 23.95
N PHE A 364 10.87 39.31 24.29
CA PHE A 364 10.44 40.62 23.81
C PHE A 364 10.78 41.70 24.85
N GLU A 365 11.50 42.75 24.42
CA GLU A 365 11.99 43.81 25.31
C GLU A 365 10.88 44.51 26.12
N ASN A 366 9.67 44.58 25.56
CA ASN A 366 8.53 45.26 26.18
C ASN A 366 7.67 44.36 27.10
N ILE A 367 8.08 43.11 27.35
CA ILE A 367 7.34 42.17 28.20
C ILE A 367 8.16 41.84 29.44
N GLY A 368 7.85 42.53 30.54
CA GLY A 368 8.41 42.22 31.85
C GLY A 368 7.85 40.91 32.44
N VAL A 369 8.54 40.38 33.46
CA VAL A 369 8.12 39.17 34.19
C VAL A 369 6.68 39.23 34.72
N PRO A 370 6.20 40.35 35.31
CA PRO A 370 4.83 40.42 35.83
C PRO A 370 3.77 40.26 34.73
N LEU A 371 3.93 40.95 33.60
CA LEU A 371 3.00 40.87 32.47
C LEU A 371 2.98 39.46 31.85
N ALA A 372 4.15 38.81 31.75
CA ALA A 372 4.23 37.44 31.27
C ALA A 372 3.49 36.45 32.18
N GLN A 373 3.56 36.62 33.51
CA GLN A 373 2.82 35.82 34.47
C GLN A 373 1.31 36.06 34.37
N GLU A 374 0.88 37.31 34.20
CA GLU A 374 -0.52 37.68 34.02
C GLU A 374 -1.12 37.01 32.77
N ILE A 375 -0.41 37.07 31.63
CA ILE A 375 -0.80 36.40 30.39
C ILE A 375 -0.95 34.88 30.59
N ILE A 376 -0.01 34.23 31.29
CA ILE A 376 -0.07 32.79 31.57
C ILE A 376 -1.26 32.48 32.48
N GLN A 377 -1.51 33.32 33.49
CA GLN A 377 -2.61 33.14 34.42
C GLN A 377 -3.97 33.22 33.70
N SER A 378 -4.14 34.14 32.75
CA SER A 378 -5.36 34.26 31.93
C SER A 378 -5.66 32.99 31.12
N LEU A 379 -4.65 32.20 30.77
CA LEU A 379 -4.80 30.96 30.00
C LEU A 379 -4.90 29.70 30.88
N THR A 380 -4.72 29.83 32.20
CA THR A 380 -4.65 28.70 33.13
C THR A 380 -6.04 28.16 33.45
N LEU A 381 -6.21 26.85 33.30
CA LEU A 381 -7.41 26.07 33.58
C LEU A 381 -6.97 24.68 34.07
N GLN A 382 -6.63 24.59 35.35
CA GLN A 382 -5.86 23.47 35.92
C GLN A 382 -6.46 22.09 35.62
N GLU A 383 -7.79 21.95 35.63
CA GLU A 383 -8.47 20.68 35.33
C GLU A 383 -8.54 20.31 33.84
N HIS A 384 -8.20 21.23 32.94
CA HIS A 384 -8.30 21.02 31.48
C HIS A 384 -6.98 21.37 30.76
N PRO A 385 -5.90 20.57 30.94
CA PRO A 385 -4.59 20.86 30.33
C PRO A 385 -4.60 20.94 28.80
N TYR A 386 -5.49 20.21 28.13
CA TYR A 386 -5.68 20.34 26.69
C TYR A 386 -6.19 21.75 26.30
N LEU A 387 -7.15 22.31 27.05
CA LEU A 387 -7.68 23.65 26.77
C LEU A 387 -6.64 24.73 27.07
N GLU A 388 -5.82 24.56 28.11
CA GLU A 388 -4.67 25.44 28.35
C GLU A 388 -3.73 25.44 27.14
N LYS A 389 -3.35 24.25 26.65
CA LYS A 389 -2.48 24.12 25.47
C LYS A 389 -3.14 24.70 24.21
N SER A 390 -4.45 24.52 24.02
CA SER A 390 -5.16 25.16 22.91
C SER A 390 -5.17 26.67 23.04
N GLY A 391 -5.22 27.20 24.27
CA GLY A 391 -5.11 28.63 24.53
C GLY A 391 -3.75 29.19 24.14
N VAL A 392 -2.67 28.51 24.51
CA VAL A 392 -1.30 28.85 24.08
C VAL A 392 -1.17 28.79 22.55
N PHE A 393 -1.72 27.74 21.93
CA PHE A 393 -1.74 27.60 20.46
C PHE A 393 -2.49 28.76 19.78
N MET A 394 -3.66 29.12 20.31
CA MET A 394 -4.47 30.24 19.82
C MET A 394 -3.74 31.57 19.93
N LEU A 395 -3.05 31.81 21.05
CA LEU A 395 -2.25 33.01 21.27
C LEU A 395 -1.15 33.14 20.22
N TYR A 396 -0.42 32.05 19.92
CA TYR A 396 0.57 32.03 18.84
C TYR A 396 -0.06 32.22 17.45
N LYS A 397 -1.20 31.58 17.18
CA LYS A 397 -1.89 31.70 15.89
C LYS A 397 -2.34 33.14 15.60
N ARG A 398 -2.75 33.86 16.64
CA ARG A 398 -3.27 35.24 16.60
C ARG A 398 -2.28 36.26 17.16
N TRP A 399 -0.98 35.95 17.19
CA TRP A 399 0.02 36.79 17.83
C TRP A 399 -0.04 38.23 17.27
N PRO A 400 -0.31 39.23 18.12
CA PRO A 400 -0.54 40.59 17.67
C PRO A 400 0.77 41.26 17.23
N LYS A 401 0.66 42.24 16.34
CA LYS A 401 1.80 43.11 15.97
C LYS A 401 2.18 44.04 17.11
N ASP A 402 1.18 44.52 17.86
CA ASP A 402 1.37 45.32 19.06
C ASP A 402 1.34 44.44 20.31
N VAL A 403 2.45 44.44 21.04
CA VAL A 403 2.66 43.65 22.26
C VAL A 403 1.64 44.01 23.35
N ASN A 404 1.16 45.25 23.40
CA ASN A 404 0.18 45.68 24.40
C ASN A 404 -1.18 44.98 24.24
N SER A 405 -1.46 44.42 23.05
CA SER A 405 -2.68 43.66 22.77
C SER A 405 -2.61 42.20 23.22
N LEU A 406 -1.46 41.71 23.72
CA LEU A 406 -1.31 40.31 24.14
C LEU A 406 -2.17 39.94 25.34
N LEU A 407 -2.20 40.77 26.37
CA LEU A 407 -2.99 40.49 27.58
C LEU A 407 -4.51 40.52 27.31
N PRO A 408 -5.07 41.53 26.60
CA PRO A 408 -6.46 41.49 26.16
C PRO A 408 -6.80 40.22 25.36
N LEU A 409 -5.93 39.81 24.44
CA LEU A 409 -6.11 38.58 23.67
C LEU A 409 -6.06 37.32 24.55
N ALA A 410 -5.14 37.27 25.52
CA ALA A 410 -5.05 36.14 26.45
C ALA A 410 -6.30 36.01 27.33
N ASN A 411 -6.88 37.14 27.77
CA ASN A 411 -8.14 37.16 28.51
C ASN A 411 -9.30 36.66 27.65
N GLU A 412 -9.43 37.15 26.41
CA GLU A 412 -10.44 36.68 25.44
C GLU A 412 -10.37 35.15 25.25
N ILE A 413 -9.14 34.62 25.06
CA ILE A 413 -8.90 33.19 24.89
C ILE A 413 -9.25 32.40 26.18
N GLY A 414 -8.87 32.93 27.34
CA GLY A 414 -9.16 32.34 28.65
C GLY A 414 -10.65 32.19 28.91
N GLU A 415 -11.43 33.25 28.68
CA GLU A 415 -12.89 33.25 28.80
C GLU A 415 -13.53 32.23 27.86
N ALA A 416 -13.06 32.14 26.61
CA ALA A 416 -13.53 31.16 25.65
C ALA A 416 -13.25 29.72 26.11
N ASN A 417 -12.07 29.44 26.66
CA ASN A 417 -11.71 28.13 27.20
C ASN A 417 -12.56 27.75 28.42
N ILE A 418 -12.84 28.69 29.33
CA ILE A 418 -13.76 28.47 30.45
C ILE A 418 -15.17 28.14 29.95
N ALA A 419 -15.65 28.85 28.93
CA ALA A 419 -16.94 28.57 28.32
C ALA A 419 -16.99 27.20 27.62
N LEU A 420 -15.87 26.75 27.01
CA LEU A 420 -15.75 25.40 26.43
C LEU A 420 -15.80 24.30 27.50
N ALA A 421 -15.06 24.46 28.59
CA ALA A 421 -15.09 23.53 29.73
C ALA A 421 -16.49 23.40 30.35
N ASN A 422 -17.29 24.49 30.31
CA ASN A 422 -18.68 24.51 30.79
C ASN A 422 -19.72 24.09 29.72
N GLY A 423 -19.32 23.33 28.69
CA GLY A 423 -20.22 22.76 27.68
C GLY A 423 -20.45 23.62 26.42
N GLY A 424 -19.67 24.68 26.22
CA GLY A 424 -19.46 25.30 24.90
C GLY A 424 -20.63 26.09 24.27
N LYS A 425 -21.75 26.27 24.98
CA LYS A 425 -22.95 26.97 24.45
C LYS A 425 -22.71 28.44 24.06
N ARG A 426 -21.73 29.10 24.68
CA ARG A 426 -21.43 30.54 24.50
C ARG A 426 -20.12 30.84 23.76
N VAL A 427 -19.50 29.84 23.14
CA VAL A 427 -18.17 30.00 22.54
C VAL A 427 -18.27 30.43 21.08
N ASP A 428 -17.52 31.47 20.76
CA ASP A 428 -17.41 32.09 19.44
C ASP A 428 -16.96 31.12 18.34
N HIS A 429 -17.46 31.37 17.12
CA HIS A 429 -17.24 30.50 15.97
C HIS A 429 -15.75 30.27 15.60
N PRO A 430 -14.85 31.28 15.66
CA PRO A 430 -13.43 31.09 15.34
C PRO A 430 -12.70 30.08 16.25
N PHE A 431 -13.00 30.07 17.55
CA PHE A 431 -12.39 29.14 18.52
C PHE A 431 -12.78 27.69 18.24
N LYS A 432 -14.08 27.44 18.04
CA LYS A 432 -14.59 26.12 17.64
C LYS A 432 -13.98 25.66 16.32
N THR A 433 -13.83 26.57 15.35
CA THR A 433 -13.25 26.24 14.04
C THR A 433 -11.80 25.77 14.18
N ILE A 434 -10.98 26.46 14.99
CA ILE A 434 -9.58 26.09 15.17
C ILE A 434 -9.45 24.76 15.91
N LEU A 435 -10.22 24.52 16.97
CA LEU A 435 -10.22 23.23 17.66
C LEU A 435 -10.67 22.09 16.74
N ASN A 436 -11.70 22.32 15.91
CA ASN A 436 -12.15 21.33 14.93
C ASN A 436 -11.08 21.02 13.89
N HIS A 437 -10.30 22.02 13.45
CA HIS A 437 -9.27 21.83 12.42
C HIS A 437 -7.98 21.23 13.00
N TYR A 438 -7.48 21.81 14.10
CA TYR A 438 -6.16 21.55 14.67
C TYR A 438 -6.18 20.70 15.95
N GLY A 439 -7.32 20.21 16.42
CA GLY A 439 -7.39 19.54 17.73
C GLY A 439 -6.43 18.37 17.90
N ASN A 440 -6.31 17.51 16.89
CA ASN A 440 -5.32 16.42 16.87
C ASN A 440 -3.87 16.92 16.82
N ASP A 441 -3.61 18.08 16.22
CA ASP A 441 -2.28 18.70 16.19
C ASP A 441 -1.93 19.33 17.54
N ILE A 442 -2.89 19.99 18.20
CA ILE A 442 -2.75 20.54 19.55
C ILE A 442 -2.47 19.40 20.55
N LEU A 443 -3.23 18.30 20.47
CA LEU A 443 -2.99 17.12 21.29
C LEU A 443 -1.59 16.55 21.03
N ALA A 444 -1.18 16.42 19.76
CA ALA A 444 0.16 15.95 19.43
C ALA A 444 1.26 16.87 20.00
N GLN A 445 1.08 18.19 19.89
CA GLN A 445 1.99 19.16 20.52
C GLN A 445 2.04 19.00 22.05
N LEU A 446 0.91 18.72 22.71
CA LEU A 446 0.88 18.46 24.15
C LEU A 446 1.70 17.22 24.53
N TYR A 447 1.57 16.12 23.78
CA TYR A 447 2.41 14.92 23.96
C TYR A 447 3.91 15.27 23.83
N ARG A 448 4.28 16.01 22.78
CA ARG A 448 5.66 16.45 22.54
C ARG A 448 6.19 17.35 23.65
N ASP A 449 5.39 18.31 24.11
CA ASP A 449 5.73 19.20 25.22
C ASP A 449 5.99 18.41 26.51
N CYS A 450 5.28 17.29 26.69
CA CYS A 450 5.46 16.36 27.81
C CYS A 450 6.53 15.28 27.57
N GLN A 451 7.30 15.36 26.49
CA GLN A 451 8.34 14.38 26.10
C GLN A 451 7.80 12.95 25.95
N ARG A 452 6.53 12.82 25.52
CA ARG A 452 5.90 11.56 25.18
C ARG A 452 5.64 11.49 23.67
N ARG A 453 5.64 10.29 23.11
CA ARG A 453 5.26 10.07 21.70
C ARG A 453 3.75 10.11 21.54
N VAL A 454 3.29 10.47 20.35
CA VAL A 454 1.85 10.53 20.05
C VAL A 454 1.30 9.10 19.96
N PRO A 455 0.22 8.76 20.68
CA PRO A 455 -0.38 7.43 20.59
C PRO A 455 -1.11 7.23 19.27
N TYR A 456 -1.07 6.00 18.78
CA TYR A 456 -1.85 5.51 17.65
C TYR A 456 -2.67 4.32 18.15
N ALA A 457 -3.99 4.47 18.22
CA ALA A 457 -4.88 3.44 18.74
C ALA A 457 -6.26 3.51 18.08
N GLY A 458 -7.05 2.46 18.29
CA GLY A 458 -8.37 2.24 17.72
C GLY A 458 -8.33 1.52 16.39
N LEU A 459 -9.25 0.56 16.22
CA LEU A 459 -9.37 -0.25 15.01
C LEU A 459 -9.63 0.62 13.76
N GLU A 460 -10.47 1.65 13.87
CA GLU A 460 -10.72 2.60 12.79
C GLU A 460 -9.43 3.28 12.30
N ASN A 461 -8.56 3.71 13.23
CA ASN A 461 -7.29 4.31 12.87
C ASN A 461 -6.37 3.30 12.18
N ILE A 462 -6.32 2.06 12.67
CA ILE A 462 -5.53 0.97 12.06
C ILE A 462 -6.00 0.68 10.62
N ILE A 463 -7.31 0.65 10.38
CA ILE A 463 -7.87 0.44 9.04
C ILE A 463 -7.58 1.65 8.13
N ASN A 464 -7.69 2.87 8.64
CA ASN A 464 -7.34 4.07 7.86
C ASN A 464 -5.86 4.09 7.47
N MET A 465 -4.98 3.64 8.37
CA MET A 465 -3.54 3.58 8.14
C MET A 465 -3.13 2.59 7.05
N SER A 466 -3.87 1.51 6.86
CA SER A 466 -3.54 0.53 5.83
C SER A 466 -3.85 1.01 4.40
N GLN A 467 -4.57 2.13 4.24
CA GLN A 467 -4.78 2.84 2.97
C GLN A 467 -5.17 1.94 1.78
N GLY A 468 -6.14 1.05 1.99
CA GLY A 468 -6.62 0.16 0.93
C GLY A 468 -5.69 -1.00 0.61
N ILE A 469 -4.69 -1.29 1.46
CA ILE A 469 -3.72 -2.38 1.27
C ILE A 469 -3.90 -3.42 2.39
N PRO A 470 -4.55 -4.57 2.11
CA PRO A 470 -4.78 -5.61 3.12
C PRO A 470 -3.52 -6.12 3.83
N ARG A 471 -2.38 -6.22 3.13
CA ARG A 471 -1.12 -6.63 3.76
C ARG A 471 -0.64 -5.64 4.83
N ASN A 472 -0.85 -4.34 4.62
CA ASN A 472 -0.49 -3.32 5.61
C ASN A 472 -1.34 -3.48 6.87
N PHE A 473 -2.65 -3.69 6.71
CA PHE A 473 -3.58 -3.96 7.82
C PHE A 473 -3.13 -5.20 8.62
N LEU A 474 -2.90 -6.32 7.93
CA LEU A 474 -2.45 -7.57 8.58
C LEU A 474 -1.08 -7.42 9.24
N SER A 475 -0.16 -6.64 8.65
CA SER A 475 1.17 -6.38 9.23
C SER A 475 1.06 -5.57 10.53
N ILE A 476 0.21 -4.53 10.57
CA ILE A 476 -0.07 -3.80 11.81
C ILE A 476 -0.66 -4.75 12.85
N MET A 477 -1.70 -5.50 12.50
CA MET A 477 -2.36 -6.45 13.41
C MET A 477 -1.40 -7.50 13.97
N LYS A 478 -0.51 -8.03 13.13
CA LYS A 478 0.55 -8.96 13.54
C LYS A 478 1.43 -8.36 14.64
N ASN A 479 1.89 -7.13 14.46
CA ASN A 479 2.79 -6.49 15.42
C ASN A 479 2.07 -6.03 16.68
N ILE A 480 0.82 -5.55 16.59
CA ILE A 480 -0.02 -5.27 17.76
C ILE A 480 -0.21 -6.54 18.60
N TYR A 481 -0.59 -7.67 17.96
CA TYR A 481 -0.75 -8.94 18.67
C TYR A 481 0.56 -9.36 19.37
N ARG A 482 1.71 -9.22 18.70
CA ARG A 482 3.02 -9.55 19.29
C ARG A 482 3.35 -8.69 20.50
N ARG A 483 3.13 -7.37 20.43
CA ARG A 483 3.40 -6.44 21.54
C ARG A 483 2.47 -6.69 22.72
N SER A 484 1.18 -6.86 22.43
CA SER A 484 0.13 -7.20 23.40
C SER A 484 0.50 -8.49 24.17
N ALA A 485 0.77 -9.57 23.43
CA ALA A 485 1.22 -10.83 24.02
C ALA A 485 2.51 -10.70 24.84
N PHE A 486 3.48 -9.90 24.36
CA PHE A 486 4.76 -9.70 25.04
C PHE A 486 4.61 -9.03 26.42
N VAL A 487 3.66 -8.09 26.57
CA VAL A 487 3.39 -7.44 27.85
C VAL A 487 2.42 -8.22 28.76
N GLY A 488 2.02 -9.44 28.34
CA GLY A 488 1.15 -10.33 29.10
C GLY A 488 -0.35 -10.12 28.90
N GLU A 489 -0.76 -9.28 27.93
CA GLU A 489 -2.16 -9.20 27.52
C GLU A 489 -2.58 -10.47 26.75
N LYS A 490 -3.88 -10.78 26.75
CA LYS A 490 -4.47 -11.91 26.02
C LYS A 490 -5.37 -11.38 24.88
N PRO A 491 -4.78 -10.84 23.79
CA PRO A 491 -5.53 -10.16 22.74
C PRO A 491 -6.61 -11.08 22.14
N PHE A 492 -7.84 -10.56 22.02
CA PHE A 492 -9.04 -11.28 21.52
C PHE A 492 -9.55 -12.43 22.40
N ASP A 493 -8.95 -12.65 23.58
CA ASP A 493 -9.40 -13.65 24.56
C ASP A 493 -9.90 -12.98 25.84
N LEU A 494 -9.09 -12.14 26.47
CA LEU A 494 -9.41 -11.49 27.75
C LEU A 494 -8.89 -10.06 27.81
N GLY A 495 -9.76 -9.14 28.20
CA GLY A 495 -9.43 -7.73 28.37
C GLY A 495 -9.32 -6.98 27.05
N ARG A 496 -8.79 -5.75 27.13
CA ARG A 496 -8.56 -4.89 25.97
C ARG A 496 -7.07 -4.81 25.66
N ILE A 497 -6.75 -4.66 24.38
CA ILE A 497 -5.44 -4.34 23.88
C ILE A 497 -5.17 -2.88 24.21
N THR A 498 -4.15 -2.62 25.02
CA THR A 498 -3.91 -1.28 25.54
C THR A 498 -3.49 -0.29 24.45
N ILE A 499 -3.72 1.01 24.66
CA ILE A 499 -3.25 2.08 23.76
C ILE A 499 -1.74 1.96 23.51
N GLN A 500 -0.97 1.58 24.53
CA GLN A 500 0.48 1.41 24.44
C GLN A 500 0.85 0.23 23.52
N SER A 501 0.27 -0.95 23.74
CA SER A 501 0.50 -2.15 22.91
C SER A 501 0.11 -1.90 21.45
N GLN A 502 -1.01 -1.19 21.21
CA GLN A 502 -1.42 -0.77 19.88
C GLN A 502 -0.40 0.19 19.25
N SER A 503 -0.01 1.24 19.96
CA SER A 503 0.90 2.26 19.44
C SER A 503 2.28 1.70 19.10
N ASP A 504 2.82 0.83 19.95
CA ASP A 504 4.13 0.21 19.72
C ASP A 504 4.08 -0.80 18.58
N GLY A 505 3.02 -1.61 18.50
CA GLY A 505 2.83 -2.53 17.37
C GLY A 505 2.66 -1.80 16.03
N ILE A 506 1.97 -0.65 16.04
CA ILE A 506 1.84 0.21 14.87
C ILE A 506 3.19 0.78 14.44
N ARG A 507 4.03 1.23 15.37
CA ARG A 507 5.38 1.73 15.06
C ARG A 507 6.28 0.63 14.51
N ASP A 508 6.26 -0.56 15.11
CA ASP A 508 6.98 -1.72 14.56
C ASP A 508 6.52 -2.05 13.13
N GLY A 509 5.20 -1.96 12.88
CA GLY A 509 4.63 -2.15 11.54
C GLY A 509 5.08 -1.08 10.55
N ALA A 510 5.19 0.18 11.00
CA ALA A 510 5.71 1.30 10.21
C ALA A 510 7.20 1.10 9.87
N ASP A 511 8.00 0.67 10.84
CA ASP A 511 9.43 0.39 10.66
C ASP A 511 9.63 -0.79 9.71
N TRP A 512 8.86 -1.86 9.87
CA TRP A 512 8.89 -2.99 8.95
C TRP A 512 8.48 -2.57 7.52
N PHE A 513 7.47 -1.71 7.37
CA PHE A 513 7.08 -1.18 6.05
C PHE A 513 8.19 -0.33 5.42
N TRP A 514 8.86 0.50 6.22
CA TRP A 514 10.00 1.31 5.76
C TRP A 514 11.15 0.43 5.23
N GLU A 515 11.46 -0.67 5.92
CA GLU A 515 12.53 -1.59 5.54
C GLU A 515 12.16 -2.59 4.42
N ASP A 516 10.91 -3.06 4.34
CA ASP A 516 10.44 -3.95 3.25
C ASP A 516 10.32 -3.22 1.90
N ALA A 517 10.12 -1.90 1.94
CA ALA A 517 10.23 -1.05 0.77
C ALA A 517 11.71 -0.78 0.48
N GLN A 518 12.20 -1.35 -0.62
CA GLN A 518 13.59 -1.23 -1.07
C GLN A 518 13.61 -0.80 -2.53
N PRO A 519 13.48 0.51 -2.81
CA PRO A 519 13.61 1.00 -4.17
C PRO A 519 14.98 0.59 -4.74
N GLY A 520 14.98 0.16 -6.00
CA GLY A 520 16.18 -0.37 -6.66
C GLY A 520 17.26 0.71 -6.90
N LYS A 521 17.50 1.06 -8.17
CA LYS A 521 18.43 2.16 -8.47
C LYS A 521 17.94 3.45 -7.80
N ASN A 522 18.83 4.16 -7.09
CA ASN A 522 18.56 5.38 -6.31
C ASN A 522 17.74 5.18 -5.00
N GLY A 523 17.74 3.98 -4.41
CA GLY A 523 17.01 3.70 -3.16
C GLY A 523 17.32 4.66 -2.00
N ASP A 524 18.60 4.98 -1.79
CA ASP A 524 19.02 5.92 -0.74
C ASP A 524 18.49 7.32 -0.97
N ASP A 525 18.46 7.78 -2.23
CA ASP A 525 17.97 9.11 -2.57
C ASP A 525 16.46 9.23 -2.39
N VAL A 526 15.72 8.17 -2.71
CA VAL A 526 14.28 8.05 -2.45
C VAL A 526 14.02 8.12 -0.94
N ARG A 527 14.76 7.35 -0.12
CA ARG A 527 14.61 7.36 1.34
C ARG A 527 14.88 8.75 1.92
N LYS A 528 16.00 9.38 1.54
CA LYS A 528 16.36 10.74 1.96
C LYS A 528 15.31 11.79 1.56
N ALA A 529 14.74 11.68 0.35
CA ALA A 529 13.69 12.59 -0.11
C ALA A 529 12.39 12.42 0.69
N VAL A 530 11.96 11.18 0.95
CA VAL A 530 10.76 10.89 1.75
C VAL A 530 10.93 11.37 3.19
N GLU A 531 12.10 11.15 3.78
CA GLU A 531 12.44 11.64 5.10
C GLU A 531 12.43 13.17 5.17
N ALA A 532 13.00 13.87 4.18
CA ALA A 532 12.95 15.33 4.09
C ALA A 532 11.50 15.86 4.04
N ILE A 533 10.61 15.20 3.31
CA ILE A 533 9.17 15.52 3.28
C ILE A 533 8.53 15.29 4.65
N ALA A 534 8.79 14.15 5.28
CA ALA A 534 8.22 13.82 6.59
C ALA A 534 8.71 14.80 7.68
N LEU A 535 9.99 15.17 7.65
CA LEU A 535 10.56 16.20 8.53
C LEU A 535 9.97 17.58 8.27
N LEU A 536 9.70 17.94 7.02
CA LEU A 536 9.00 19.19 6.70
C LEU A 536 7.60 19.21 7.32
N PHE A 537 6.82 18.14 7.14
CA PHE A 537 5.49 18.01 7.73
C PHE A 537 5.53 18.04 9.25
N ARG A 538 6.47 17.31 9.86
CA ARG A 538 6.66 17.27 11.32
C ARG A 538 6.99 18.67 11.84
N THR A 539 7.95 19.34 11.22
CA THR A 539 8.39 20.67 11.66
C THR A 539 7.25 21.68 11.58
N ILE A 540 6.45 21.64 10.52
CA ILE A 540 5.26 22.50 10.40
C ILE A 540 4.24 22.15 11.48
N ARG A 541 3.88 20.87 11.65
CA ARG A 541 2.88 20.41 12.65
C ARG A 541 3.17 20.90 14.06
N TYR A 542 4.46 20.88 14.44
CA TYR A 542 4.92 21.26 15.78
C TYR A 542 5.46 22.69 15.88
N SER A 543 5.24 23.52 14.86
CA SER A 543 5.55 24.95 14.91
C SER A 543 4.54 25.71 15.77
N ASP A 544 4.88 26.95 16.14
CA ASP A 544 4.02 27.81 16.98
C ASP A 544 2.72 28.18 16.24
N SER A 545 2.79 28.38 14.92
CA SER A 545 1.64 28.75 14.07
C SER A 545 1.63 27.92 12.76
N PRO A 546 1.29 26.61 12.82
CA PRO A 546 1.28 25.73 11.66
C PRO A 546 0.35 26.27 10.57
N SER A 547 0.79 26.28 9.31
CA SER A 547 -0.03 26.78 8.20
C SER A 547 -1.20 25.87 7.85
N GLU A 548 -1.05 24.56 8.09
CA GLU A 548 -1.96 23.51 7.67
C GLU A 548 -2.22 22.56 8.84
N CYS A 549 -3.46 22.10 9.00
CA CYS A 549 -3.82 21.10 10.01
C CYS A 549 -3.61 19.67 9.49
N SER A 550 -3.19 18.76 10.36
CA SER A 550 -2.99 17.33 10.04
C SER A 550 -2.24 17.13 8.71
N LEU A 551 -1.16 17.89 8.53
CA LEU A 551 -0.40 17.98 7.29
C LEU A 551 0.31 16.64 7.00
N CYS A 552 -0.09 16.00 5.92
CA CYS A 552 0.54 14.77 5.41
C CYS A 552 0.56 14.70 3.87
N ALA A 553 0.26 15.80 3.18
CA ALA A 553 0.22 15.87 1.73
C ALA A 553 0.88 17.14 1.21
N PHE A 554 1.39 17.05 -0.01
CA PHE A 554 1.96 18.18 -0.73
C PHE A 554 1.50 18.22 -2.19
N SER A 555 1.59 19.40 -2.80
CA SER A 555 1.45 19.57 -4.25
C SER A 555 2.71 20.15 -4.87
N VAL A 556 2.97 19.76 -6.13
CA VAL A 556 4.16 20.15 -6.89
C VAL A 556 3.88 20.20 -8.40
N LYS A 557 4.54 21.13 -9.10
CA LYS A 557 4.51 21.25 -10.55
C LYS A 557 5.53 20.31 -11.19
N LEU A 558 5.07 19.15 -11.67
CA LEU A 558 5.95 18.13 -12.25
C LEU A 558 6.75 18.63 -13.45
N ALA A 559 6.16 19.50 -14.27
CA ALA A 559 6.80 20.06 -15.46
C ALA A 559 8.08 20.86 -15.12
N ASP A 560 8.14 21.46 -13.92
CA ASP A 560 9.26 22.32 -13.53
C ASP A 560 10.37 21.54 -12.79
N LEU A 561 10.14 20.27 -12.48
CA LEU A 561 11.14 19.42 -11.81
C LEU A 561 12.23 18.97 -12.77
N THR A 562 13.44 18.76 -12.26
CA THR A 562 14.51 18.10 -13.00
C THR A 562 14.16 16.63 -13.29
N GLU A 563 14.83 16.03 -14.26
CA GLU A 563 14.63 14.62 -14.60
C GLU A 563 14.92 13.71 -13.38
N ASN A 564 16.05 13.93 -12.70
CA ASN A 564 16.39 13.25 -11.45
C ASN A 564 15.29 13.38 -10.38
N ALA A 565 14.77 14.58 -10.16
CA ALA A 565 13.70 14.80 -9.18
C ALA A 565 12.42 14.04 -9.54
N ARG A 566 12.04 14.02 -10.83
CA ARG A 566 10.86 13.26 -11.30
C ARG A 566 11.06 11.77 -11.10
N ASP A 567 12.25 11.25 -11.37
CA ASP A 567 12.57 9.83 -11.21
C ASP A 567 12.54 9.39 -9.74
N VAL A 568 13.12 10.18 -8.84
CA VAL A 568 13.08 9.92 -7.39
C VAL A 568 11.64 9.99 -6.87
N LEU A 569 10.86 10.99 -7.30
CA LEU A 569 9.44 11.12 -6.92
C LEU A 569 8.61 9.94 -7.44
N LYS A 570 8.81 9.53 -8.70
CA LYS A 570 8.15 8.37 -9.30
C LYS A 570 8.53 7.07 -8.60
N ALA A 571 9.80 6.91 -8.22
CA ALA A 571 10.25 5.77 -7.43
C ALA A 571 9.58 5.76 -6.03
N ALA A 572 9.47 6.90 -5.36
CA ALA A 572 8.74 7.00 -4.09
C ALA A 572 7.25 6.63 -4.23
N GLU A 573 6.61 6.99 -5.34
CA GLU A 573 5.23 6.58 -5.67
C GLU A 573 5.14 5.07 -5.90
N ASN A 574 6.02 4.53 -6.73
CA ASN A 574 6.07 3.12 -7.11
C ASN A 574 6.22 2.18 -5.91
N TRP A 575 6.96 2.61 -4.89
CA TRP A 575 7.18 1.88 -3.64
C TRP A 575 6.19 2.24 -2.54
N SER A 576 5.15 3.01 -2.86
CA SER A 576 4.08 3.41 -1.94
C SER A 576 4.56 4.18 -0.71
N TYR A 577 5.75 4.80 -0.76
CA TYR A 577 6.15 5.79 0.24
C TYR A 577 5.29 7.05 0.12
N LEU A 578 5.05 7.46 -1.13
CA LEU A 578 4.13 8.53 -1.49
C LEU A 578 2.95 7.94 -2.28
N ILE A 579 1.74 8.41 -1.98
CA ILE A 579 0.52 8.02 -2.67
C ILE A 579 0.06 9.20 -3.52
N ARG A 580 0.02 9.02 -4.84
CA ARG A 580 -0.52 10.02 -5.76
C ARG A 580 -2.03 10.15 -5.58
N VAL A 581 -2.50 11.39 -5.49
CA VAL A 581 -3.93 11.71 -5.40
C VAL A 581 -4.43 12.03 -6.81
N PRO A 582 -5.34 11.22 -7.40
CA PRO A 582 -5.70 11.36 -8.82
C PRO A 582 -6.26 12.72 -9.22
N THR A 583 -7.01 13.37 -8.32
CA THR A 583 -7.62 14.69 -8.58
C THR A 583 -6.61 15.83 -8.64
N GLY A 584 -5.35 15.61 -8.22
CA GLY A 584 -4.37 16.66 -8.06
C GLY A 584 -4.78 17.73 -7.04
N GLN A 585 -4.21 18.92 -7.19
CA GLN A 585 -4.53 20.11 -6.42
C GLN A 585 -4.74 21.29 -7.38
N LYS A 586 -5.92 21.92 -7.36
CA LYS A 586 -6.14 23.16 -8.10
C LYS A 586 -5.23 24.25 -7.55
N ASN A 587 -4.38 24.82 -8.39
CA ASN A 587 -3.51 25.92 -8.05
C ASN A 587 -4.35 27.19 -7.95
N ARG A 588 -4.20 27.91 -6.83
CA ARG A 588 -4.98 29.12 -6.53
C ARG A 588 -4.60 30.30 -7.42
N ASN A 589 -3.43 30.27 -8.06
CA ASN A 589 -2.84 31.41 -8.75
C ASN A 589 -2.90 31.32 -10.29
N ASN A 590 -3.08 30.14 -10.87
CA ASN A 590 -2.96 29.97 -12.34
C ASN A 590 -3.86 28.89 -12.96
N GLU A 591 -4.99 28.53 -12.34
CA GLU A 591 -5.98 27.53 -12.79
C GLU A 591 -5.46 26.11 -13.11
N SER A 592 -4.14 25.88 -13.04
CA SER A 592 -3.51 24.59 -13.29
C SER A 592 -3.85 23.59 -12.19
N ILE A 593 -3.84 22.31 -12.53
CA ILE A 593 -3.95 21.21 -11.56
C ILE A 593 -2.55 20.67 -11.33
N ASP A 594 -1.98 21.01 -10.18
CA ASP A 594 -0.66 20.53 -9.78
C ASP A 594 -0.78 19.08 -9.28
N ALA A 595 0.31 18.32 -9.45
CA ALA A 595 0.33 16.94 -8.96
C ALA A 595 0.31 16.96 -7.44
N LYS A 596 -0.50 16.08 -6.84
CA LYS A 596 -0.68 15.99 -5.39
C LYS A 596 -0.26 14.62 -4.90
N TYR A 597 0.56 14.60 -3.85
CA TYR A 597 1.07 13.41 -3.22
C TYR A 597 0.80 13.45 -1.72
N GLN A 598 0.56 12.28 -1.14
CA GLN A 598 0.38 12.09 0.29
C GLN A 598 1.46 11.15 0.82
N LEU A 599 2.07 11.45 1.97
CA LEU A 599 2.88 10.49 2.68
C LEU A 599 2.01 9.28 3.06
N SER A 600 2.51 8.07 2.81
CA SER A 600 1.82 6.84 3.23
C SER A 600 1.47 6.90 4.72
N ALA A 601 0.23 6.58 5.08
CA ALA A 601 -0.18 6.62 6.49
C ALA A 601 0.54 5.56 7.33
N MET A 602 1.06 4.49 6.69
CA MET A 602 1.98 3.54 7.32
C MET A 602 3.24 4.19 7.87
N LEU A 603 3.69 5.29 7.26
CA LEU A 603 4.91 6.00 7.66
C LEU A 603 4.66 7.09 8.70
N ALA A 604 3.42 7.53 8.88
CA ALA A 604 3.09 8.61 9.81
C ALA A 604 3.62 8.40 11.25
N PRO A 605 3.57 7.18 11.84
CA PRO A 605 4.05 6.95 13.21
C PRO A 605 5.55 7.15 13.42
N ARG A 606 6.38 6.99 12.38
CA ARG A 606 7.83 7.20 12.49
C ARG A 606 8.17 8.65 12.79
N TRP A 607 7.36 9.59 12.29
CA TRP A 607 7.56 11.03 12.48
C TRP A 607 6.47 11.69 13.31
N ASP A 608 5.70 10.93 14.11
CA ASP A 608 4.57 11.42 14.91
C ASP A 608 3.64 12.34 14.08
N LEU A 609 3.29 11.93 12.86
CA LEU A 609 2.40 12.64 11.94
C LEU A 609 0.96 12.14 12.02
N SER A 610 0.03 12.90 11.45
CA SER A 610 -1.37 12.46 11.35
C SER A 610 -1.50 11.32 10.34
N THR A 611 -2.35 10.35 10.65
CA THR A 611 -2.73 9.25 9.75
C THR A 611 -3.84 9.67 8.77
N SER A 612 -4.60 10.70 9.12
CA SER A 612 -5.68 11.25 8.30
C SER A 612 -5.21 12.44 7.47
N ARG A 613 -5.70 12.52 6.23
CA ARG A 613 -5.39 13.61 5.30
C ARG A 613 -6.40 14.75 5.40
N ARG A 614 -5.94 15.91 5.90
CA ARG A 614 -6.65 17.19 5.80
C ARG A 614 -5.80 18.25 5.08
N GLY A 615 -4.69 18.66 5.68
CA GLY A 615 -3.81 19.69 5.16
C GLY A 615 -3.04 19.26 3.92
N THR A 616 -2.80 20.19 3.01
CA THR A 616 -1.92 20.00 1.84
C THR A 616 -1.09 21.24 1.64
N ILE A 617 0.22 21.08 1.52
CA ILE A 617 1.14 22.20 1.32
C ILE A 617 1.67 22.26 -0.11
N GLU A 618 1.69 23.45 -0.70
CA GLU A 618 2.39 23.65 -1.97
C GLU A 618 3.91 23.71 -1.72
N ILE A 619 4.68 22.92 -2.47
CA ILE A 619 6.14 22.95 -2.49
C ILE A 619 6.57 23.58 -3.81
N ASN A 620 7.27 24.71 -3.74
CA ASN A 620 7.79 25.38 -4.92
C ASN A 620 8.91 24.57 -5.58
N THR A 621 9.21 24.88 -6.84
CA THR A 621 10.18 24.15 -7.67
C THR A 621 11.56 24.04 -7.03
N LYS A 622 12.09 25.13 -6.44
CA LYS A 622 13.41 25.13 -5.80
C LYS A 622 13.49 24.16 -4.64
N LEU A 623 12.52 24.22 -3.72
CA LEU A 623 12.46 23.32 -2.58
C LEU A 623 12.17 21.88 -3.02
N ALA A 624 11.31 21.67 -4.03
CA ALA A 624 11.02 20.35 -4.56
C ALA A 624 12.26 19.70 -5.17
N ASN A 625 13.01 20.41 -6.01
CA ASN A 625 14.27 19.90 -6.55
C ASN A 625 15.31 19.66 -5.44
N ALA A 626 15.45 20.56 -4.45
CA ALA A 626 16.36 20.30 -3.33
C ALA A 626 15.98 19.06 -2.49
N ILE A 627 14.71 18.66 -2.48
CA ILE A 627 14.24 17.43 -1.81
C ILE A 627 14.52 16.19 -2.67
N PHE A 628 14.11 16.22 -3.94
CA PHE A 628 14.05 15.04 -4.80
C PHE A 628 15.25 14.88 -5.74
N ASP A 629 16.05 15.92 -5.98
CA ASP A 629 17.25 15.88 -6.81
C ASP A 629 18.51 15.81 -5.91
N PRO A 630 19.26 14.69 -5.93
CA PRO A 630 20.46 14.55 -5.13
C PRO A 630 21.50 15.64 -5.40
N GLU A 631 21.55 16.17 -6.63
CA GLU A 631 22.52 17.20 -7.02
C GLU A 631 22.19 18.57 -6.41
N GLN A 632 20.92 18.84 -6.11
CA GLN A 632 20.45 20.11 -5.53
C GLN A 632 20.26 20.05 -4.02
N ARG A 633 20.49 18.89 -3.39
CA ARG A 633 20.25 18.65 -1.96
C ARG A 633 21.06 19.56 -1.04
N LYS A 634 22.19 20.11 -1.50
CA LYS A 634 23.00 21.08 -0.73
C LYS A 634 22.23 22.35 -0.35
N GLU A 635 21.22 22.73 -1.12
CA GLU A 635 20.37 23.91 -0.82
C GLU A 635 19.23 23.61 0.15
N LEU A 636 18.96 22.33 0.43
CA LEU A 636 17.81 21.92 1.24
C LEU A 636 17.79 22.57 2.65
N PRO A 637 18.89 22.64 3.41
CA PRO A 637 18.85 23.22 4.77
C PRO A 637 18.51 24.71 4.81
N SER A 638 18.88 25.50 3.81
CA SER A 638 18.51 26.93 3.75
C SER A 638 17.04 27.08 3.34
N LEU A 639 16.62 26.43 2.25
CA LEU A 639 15.25 26.50 1.74
C LEU A 639 14.23 25.97 2.76
N PHE A 640 14.59 24.92 3.51
CA PHE A 640 13.77 24.37 4.58
C PHE A 640 13.57 25.38 5.73
N ARG A 641 14.67 26.01 6.19
CA ARG A 641 14.60 27.05 7.23
C ARG A 641 13.77 28.24 6.78
N ASP A 642 13.96 28.69 5.55
CA ASP A 642 13.18 29.80 4.98
C ASP A 642 11.69 29.46 4.94
N ARG A 643 11.34 28.22 4.58
CA ARG A 643 9.95 27.74 4.54
C ARG A 643 9.27 27.77 5.90
N VAL A 644 9.97 27.34 6.96
CA VAL A 644 9.40 27.15 8.29
C VAL A 644 9.50 28.40 9.17
N SER A 645 10.49 29.28 8.93
CA SER A 645 10.75 30.46 9.76
C SER A 645 9.50 31.33 10.03
N LYS A 646 8.61 31.46 9.04
CA LYS A 646 7.36 32.23 9.14
C LYS A 646 6.32 31.64 10.09
N MET A 647 6.49 30.39 10.52
CA MET A 647 5.56 29.66 11.40
C MET A 647 6.06 29.56 12.84
N THR A 648 7.24 30.12 13.12
CA THR A 648 7.86 30.11 14.46
C THR A 648 7.95 31.53 14.97
N ILE A 649 7.38 31.79 16.14
CA ILE A 649 7.43 33.11 16.79
C ILE A 649 8.67 33.17 17.69
N SER A 650 9.06 32.05 18.28
CA SER A 650 10.26 31.93 19.08
C SER A 650 11.54 31.87 18.21
N LYS A 651 12.62 32.56 18.58
CA LYS A 651 13.98 32.35 18.01
C LYS A 651 14.62 31.03 18.47
N ARG A 652 13.84 29.96 18.64
CA ARG A 652 14.35 28.62 18.96
C ARG A 652 15.16 28.09 17.76
N LYS A 653 16.20 27.30 18.03
CA LYS A 653 16.93 26.57 16.98
C LYS A 653 15.93 25.71 16.19
N LEU A 654 15.66 26.10 14.94
CA LEU A 654 14.95 25.26 13.98
C LEU A 654 15.76 23.98 13.77
N VAL A 655 15.09 22.83 13.74
CA VAL A 655 15.73 21.55 13.42
C VAL A 655 16.24 21.65 11.97
N SER A 656 17.55 21.46 11.77
CA SER A 656 18.13 21.36 10.43
C SER A 656 17.90 19.95 9.87
N PRO A 657 17.63 19.78 8.57
CA PRO A 657 17.63 18.46 7.93
C PRO A 657 18.93 17.67 8.18
N ASP A 658 20.06 18.37 8.35
CA ASP A 658 21.38 17.74 8.61
C ASP A 658 21.54 17.19 10.04
N GLN A 659 20.56 17.39 10.94
CA GLN A 659 20.54 16.82 12.29
C GLN A 659 19.71 15.53 12.39
N ALA A 660 19.42 14.89 11.25
CA ALA A 660 18.63 13.66 11.19
C ALA A 660 19.23 12.50 12.02
N ASP A 661 20.55 12.47 12.21
CA ASP A 661 21.26 11.42 12.98
C ASP A 661 21.04 11.50 14.51
N LEU A 662 20.22 12.43 15.02
CA LEU A 662 20.00 12.64 16.45
C LEU A 662 18.60 12.28 16.96
N PHE A 663 17.75 11.59 16.19
CA PHE A 663 16.37 11.27 16.61
C PHE A 663 15.89 9.85 16.32
#